data_AF-A0A433TTN4-F1
#
_entry.id   AF-A0A433TTN4-F1
#
_cell.length_a   1.000
_cell.length_b   1.000
_cell.length_c   1.000
_cell.angle_alpha   90.00
_cell.angle_beta   90.00
_cell.angle_gamma   90.00
#
_symmetry.space_group_name_H-M   'P 1'
#
loop_
_entity.id
_entity.type
_entity.pdbx_description
1 polymer ?
#
loop_
_entity_poly.entity_id
_entity_poly.type
_entity_poly.pdbx_seq_one_letter_code
_entity_poly.pdbx_strand_id
1 'polypeptide(L)'
;MSVRGNFFFLLVIYTVLQSTLASPILSNKIRVMKCSSRCPESDNFMYERGNSYRFTYRMETSTEMGGTNKEGARLLVTADVKIDVLGRCEMELRLHNTQLQISNERGVLKKVKREELEDFKYAVRNSPLRFSFQDGVVQHLCLDAENTDPPWVLNFKRGILSVFQNGMRGWTHDQNVTETDIVGECPTKYKIVWKTPLLVHVTKVKDVLACQKRQDSGRTFFSIPYTLDSIQSPPLLTTSHECDQLLNTEGFLKESHCTEKHVFRPLTQGNAEVSTTVKQSLKYTKRTKEWKGHRGTHIVQSQPLTFDHTTEALNSERGRFKVEKTLRAICQSAALDVRTEMPRLYSELVAMMRLLDKTKMGRVYALLKEKDLCSSNDMPMQLFLDSLPAVATEEALKLMTSLLTSGKVTGVRATVWMTSIGFIASPTHRMLEEVKPLLNNKRTRSSALLPVSSMFYNFCLHHVTQCTNHRGVSDLVDSLETSLGHPLRQSQGREQITMSTSPHQVLLSLRALGNLGHVTRAVHFINKCLIRAPNPLGVRIAAAESFRRMPCEKQTKHRRYLWELFTSPNEDPELRVASYLAMVRCADSSFVQEVLDHVNKMAHKDGGFENKGKDRKETKVGAKAKSDAEVKAFVYSHLVNFRATSSPHKQTLREAI
;
A
#
# COMPACT_ATOMS: atom_id res chain seq x y z
N MET A 1 -7.88 10.31 -83.09
CA MET A 1 -7.16 9.59 -84.16
C MET A 1 -5.86 9.05 -83.59
N SER A 2 -5.62 7.74 -83.77
CA SER A 2 -4.37 6.96 -83.67
C SER A 2 -3.46 7.14 -82.44
N VAL A 3 -3.31 6.19 -81.50
CA VAL A 3 -2.88 4.77 -81.56
C VAL A 3 -1.36 4.60 -81.80
N ARG A 4 -0.74 3.89 -80.82
CA ARG A 4 0.54 3.14 -80.80
C ARG A 4 1.84 3.97 -80.75
N GLY A 5 2.86 3.59 -79.98
CA GLY A 5 3.07 2.37 -79.19
C GLY A 5 4.55 2.26 -78.77
N ASN A 6 4.82 1.18 -78.03
CA ASN A 6 6.13 0.58 -77.70
C ASN A 6 6.82 0.98 -76.39
N PHE A 7 6.63 0.03 -75.47
CA PHE A 7 7.33 -0.35 -74.25
C PHE A 7 8.86 -0.58 -74.38
N PHE A 8 9.49 -0.60 -73.19
CA PHE A 8 10.76 -1.23 -72.78
C PHE A 8 12.08 -0.42 -72.91
N PHE A 9 12.57 0.16 -71.81
CA PHE A 9 13.65 -0.43 -70.95
C PHE A 9 14.02 0.47 -69.73
N LEU A 10 14.15 -0.18 -68.57
CA LEU A 10 14.99 0.09 -67.37
C LEU A 10 15.05 1.49 -66.67
N LEU A 11 14.46 1.54 -65.46
CA LEU A 11 15.16 1.58 -64.15
C LEU A 11 15.94 2.85 -63.75
N VAL A 12 15.29 3.76 -63.00
CA VAL A 12 15.91 4.49 -61.87
C VAL A 12 14.90 4.72 -60.73
N ILE A 13 15.19 3.97 -59.65
CA ILE A 13 14.91 4.10 -58.22
C ILE A 13 14.43 5.50 -57.76
N TYR A 14 13.25 5.54 -57.11
CA TYR A 14 12.97 6.53 -56.05
C TYR A 14 12.44 5.84 -54.80
N THR A 15 13.21 5.99 -53.73
CA THR A 15 12.99 5.51 -52.38
C THR A 15 11.92 6.33 -51.66
N VAL A 16 10.91 5.66 -51.10
CA VAL A 16 10.20 6.16 -49.92
C VAL A 16 10.28 5.07 -48.86
N LEU A 17 11.22 5.23 -47.92
CA LEU A 17 11.16 4.56 -46.62
C LEU A 17 9.99 5.16 -45.85
N GLN A 18 8.92 4.39 -45.66
CA GLN A 18 8.09 4.53 -44.48
C GLN A 18 8.29 3.30 -43.59
N SER A 19 8.81 3.63 -42.41
CA SER A 19 8.96 2.83 -41.23
C SER A 19 7.77 1.91 -40.96
N THR A 20 8.12 0.65 -40.69
CA THR A 20 7.30 -0.38 -40.07
C THR A 20 6.75 0.08 -38.72
N LEU A 21 5.57 0.69 -38.71
CA LEU A 21 4.69 0.57 -37.55
C LEU A 21 4.16 -0.85 -37.57
N ALA A 22 4.72 -1.70 -36.70
CA ALA A 22 4.05 -2.92 -36.29
C ALA A 22 2.70 -2.52 -35.70
N SER A 23 1.65 -2.56 -36.51
CA SER A 23 0.28 -2.57 -36.04
C SER A 23 0.19 -3.62 -34.93
N PRO A 24 -0.41 -3.31 -33.77
CA PRO A 24 -0.70 -4.36 -32.81
C PRO A 24 -1.60 -5.34 -33.55
N ILE A 25 -1.08 -6.54 -33.81
CA ILE A 25 -1.90 -7.68 -34.19
C ILE A 25 -3.03 -7.67 -33.18
N LEU A 26 -4.26 -7.42 -33.67
CA LEU A 26 -5.48 -7.63 -32.91
C LEU A 26 -5.30 -9.01 -32.28
N SER A 27 -5.06 -9.03 -30.96
CA SER A 27 -4.97 -10.26 -30.20
C SER A 27 -6.28 -10.98 -30.46
N ASN A 28 -6.25 -11.99 -31.34
CA ASN A 28 -7.30 -12.98 -31.45
C ASN A 28 -7.62 -13.39 -30.02
N LYS A 29 -8.79 -13.00 -29.50
CA LYS A 29 -9.29 -13.48 -28.21
C LYS A 29 -9.32 -15.00 -28.32
N ILE A 30 -8.30 -15.66 -27.78
CA ILE A 30 -8.23 -17.11 -27.71
C ILE A 30 -9.50 -17.55 -26.99
N ARG A 31 -10.36 -18.28 -27.70
CA ARG A 31 -11.66 -18.74 -27.21
C ARG A 31 -11.43 -19.84 -26.18
N VAL A 32 -11.30 -19.46 -24.90
CA VAL A 32 -11.17 -20.42 -23.81
C VAL A 32 -12.58 -20.83 -23.37
N MET A 33 -13.02 -22.03 -23.74
CA MET A 33 -14.33 -22.58 -23.33
C MET A 33 -14.27 -23.35 -22.00
N LYS A 34 -13.08 -23.58 -21.45
CA LYS A 34 -12.88 -24.38 -20.24
C LYS A 34 -12.27 -23.52 -19.15
N CYS A 35 -12.81 -23.61 -17.94
CA CYS A 35 -12.28 -22.85 -16.82
C CYS A 35 -10.84 -23.29 -16.50
N SER A 36 -10.55 -24.59 -16.48
CA SER A 36 -9.22 -25.11 -16.15
C SER A 36 -8.41 -25.51 -17.40
N SER A 37 -7.14 -25.08 -17.47
CA SER A 37 -6.21 -25.47 -18.54
C SER A 37 -5.44 -26.77 -18.23
N ARG A 38 -5.33 -27.12 -16.95
CA ARG A 38 -4.70 -28.34 -16.44
C ARG A 38 -5.67 -29.02 -15.48
N CYS A 39 -5.75 -30.35 -15.50
CA CYS A 39 -6.60 -31.10 -14.59
C CYS A 39 -5.85 -32.38 -14.19
N PRO A 40 -5.00 -32.30 -13.15
CA PRO A 40 -4.29 -33.47 -12.64
C PRO A 40 -5.26 -34.51 -12.05
N GLU A 41 -4.78 -35.72 -11.80
CA GLU A 41 -5.55 -36.73 -11.08
C GLU A 41 -5.86 -36.25 -9.65
N SER A 42 -6.99 -36.72 -9.12
CA SER A 42 -7.58 -36.25 -7.86
C SER A 42 -7.72 -37.45 -6.93
N ASP A 43 -7.04 -37.39 -5.79
CA ASP A 43 -6.93 -38.52 -4.86
C ASP A 43 -7.80 -38.33 -3.61
N ASN A 44 -8.13 -37.09 -3.25
CA ASN A 44 -8.86 -36.75 -2.02
C ASN A 44 -10.31 -36.38 -2.30
N PHE A 45 -10.55 -35.54 -3.30
CA PHE A 45 -11.88 -35.04 -3.60
C PHE A 45 -12.39 -35.57 -4.95
N MET A 46 -13.41 -36.41 -4.92
CA MET A 46 -13.96 -37.15 -6.06
C MET A 46 -15.41 -36.75 -6.34
N TYR A 47 -15.64 -35.46 -6.57
CA TYR A 47 -16.96 -34.96 -6.96
C TYR A 47 -17.39 -35.52 -8.33
N GLU A 48 -18.53 -36.21 -8.34
CA GLU A 48 -19.01 -36.90 -9.53
C GLU A 48 -19.61 -35.93 -10.56
N ARG A 49 -19.16 -36.04 -11.82
CA ARG A 49 -19.63 -35.20 -12.94
C ARG A 49 -21.13 -35.37 -13.18
N GLY A 50 -21.82 -34.25 -13.42
CA GLY A 50 -23.26 -34.22 -13.70
C GLY A 50 -24.13 -34.28 -12.44
N ASN A 51 -23.53 -34.38 -11.26
CA ASN A 51 -24.23 -34.24 -10.00
C ASN A 51 -24.18 -32.80 -9.49
N SER A 52 -25.19 -32.46 -8.70
CA SER A 52 -25.28 -31.24 -7.91
C SER A 52 -25.15 -31.58 -6.43
N TYR A 53 -24.26 -30.91 -5.73
CA TYR A 53 -24.07 -31.02 -4.28
C TYR A 53 -24.68 -29.80 -3.60
N ARG A 54 -25.61 -30.03 -2.67
CA ARG A 54 -26.33 -28.96 -1.98
C ARG A 54 -25.86 -28.84 -0.54
N PHE A 55 -25.67 -27.60 -0.09
CA PHE A 55 -25.23 -27.27 1.26
C PHE A 55 -26.10 -26.17 1.85
N THR A 56 -26.28 -26.19 3.18
CA THR A 56 -26.74 -25.00 3.91
C THR A 56 -25.52 -24.20 4.34
N TYR A 57 -25.57 -22.88 4.10
CA TYR A 57 -24.54 -21.94 4.50
C TYR A 57 -25.09 -20.97 5.54
N ARG A 58 -24.33 -20.75 6.60
CA ARG A 58 -24.61 -19.76 7.65
C ARG A 58 -23.34 -18.98 7.94
N MET A 59 -23.43 -17.66 7.89
CA MET A 59 -22.35 -16.75 8.28
C MET A 59 -22.87 -15.74 9.29
N GLU A 60 -22.15 -15.61 10.40
CA GLU A 60 -22.45 -14.66 11.45
C GLU A 60 -21.21 -13.84 11.79
N THR A 61 -21.31 -12.53 11.63
CA THR A 61 -20.29 -11.58 12.07
C THR A 61 -20.80 -10.83 13.29
N SER A 62 -19.95 -10.69 14.30
CA SER A 62 -20.24 -9.96 15.54
C SER A 62 -19.06 -9.05 15.87
N THR A 63 -19.33 -7.78 16.15
CA THR A 63 -18.33 -6.81 16.61
C THR A 63 -18.72 -6.31 17.99
N GLU A 64 -17.82 -6.48 18.95
CA GLU A 64 -18.04 -6.17 20.36
C GLU A 64 -16.88 -5.30 20.86
N MET A 65 -17.21 -4.33 21.72
CA MET A 65 -16.23 -3.52 22.44
C MET A 65 -16.07 -4.07 23.87
N GLY A 66 -14.83 -4.18 24.35
CA GLY A 66 -14.51 -4.63 25.69
C GLY A 66 -15.12 -3.69 26.74
N GLY A 67 -15.80 -4.27 27.73
CA GLY A 67 -16.53 -3.54 28.76
C GLY A 67 -17.72 -4.32 29.32
N THR A 68 -18.49 -3.70 30.20
CA THR A 68 -19.65 -4.31 30.89
C THR A 68 -20.91 -4.39 30.02
N ASN A 69 -20.97 -3.66 28.89
CA ASN A 69 -22.11 -3.68 27.98
C ASN A 69 -21.76 -4.47 26.71
N LYS A 70 -22.36 -5.65 26.53
CA LYS A 70 -22.26 -6.48 25.32
C LYS A 70 -23.17 -5.97 24.18
N GLU A 71 -23.20 -4.66 23.99
CA GLU A 71 -23.89 -4.07 22.83
C GLU A 71 -22.91 -4.08 21.65
N GLY A 72 -23.28 -4.81 20.60
CA GLY A 72 -22.41 -5.06 19.47
C GLY A 72 -23.17 -5.16 18.16
N ALA A 73 -22.52 -4.80 17.06
CA ALA A 73 -23.09 -4.94 15.73
C ALA A 73 -23.03 -6.41 15.30
N ARG A 74 -24.15 -6.98 14.84
CA ARG A 74 -24.23 -8.35 14.35
C ARG A 74 -24.83 -8.40 12.95
N LEU A 75 -24.28 -9.27 12.11
CA LEU A 75 -24.72 -9.55 10.76
C LEU A 75 -24.91 -11.06 10.64
N LEU A 76 -26.06 -11.50 10.16
CA LEU A 76 -26.34 -12.91 9.90
C LEU A 76 -26.82 -13.09 8.47
N VAL A 77 -26.13 -13.97 7.74
CA VAL A 77 -26.51 -14.41 6.40
C VAL A 77 -26.73 -15.91 6.40
N THR A 78 -27.85 -16.34 5.82
CA THR A 78 -28.12 -17.76 5.58
C THR A 78 -28.44 -17.96 4.11
N ALA A 79 -27.94 -19.03 3.50
CA ALA A 79 -28.15 -19.33 2.09
C ALA A 79 -28.15 -20.84 1.83
N ASP A 80 -28.87 -21.26 0.79
CA ASP A 80 -28.71 -22.59 0.21
C ASP A 80 -27.67 -22.50 -0.91
N VAL A 81 -26.59 -23.24 -0.76
CA VAL A 81 -25.48 -23.29 -1.71
C VAL A 81 -25.63 -24.54 -2.57
N LYS A 82 -25.60 -24.37 -3.88
CA LYS A 82 -25.60 -25.46 -4.86
C LYS A 82 -24.29 -25.42 -5.65
N ILE A 83 -23.55 -26.53 -5.64
CA ILE A 83 -22.32 -26.71 -6.41
C ILE A 83 -22.60 -27.77 -7.49
N ASP A 84 -22.55 -27.34 -8.75
CA ASP A 84 -22.75 -28.19 -9.92
C ASP A 84 -21.39 -28.64 -10.49
N VAL A 85 -21.22 -29.95 -10.69
CA VAL A 85 -19.96 -30.53 -11.21
C VAL A 85 -20.02 -30.62 -12.73
N LEU A 86 -19.40 -29.65 -13.41
CA LEU A 86 -19.45 -29.51 -14.86
C LEU A 86 -18.51 -30.49 -15.57
N GLY A 87 -17.31 -30.63 -15.01
CA GLY A 87 -16.23 -31.49 -15.48
C GLY A 87 -15.32 -31.91 -14.32
N ARG A 88 -14.22 -32.61 -14.64
CA ARG A 88 -13.32 -33.15 -13.60
C ARG A 88 -12.71 -32.08 -12.69
N CYS A 89 -12.35 -30.93 -13.25
CA CYS A 89 -11.76 -29.81 -12.49
C CYS A 89 -12.55 -28.51 -12.64
N GLU A 90 -13.84 -28.59 -12.96
CA GLU A 90 -14.67 -27.43 -13.25
C GLU A 90 -16.03 -27.56 -12.57
N MET A 91 -16.35 -26.57 -11.75
CA MET A 91 -17.56 -26.51 -10.95
C MET A 91 -18.22 -25.14 -11.06
N GLU A 92 -19.51 -25.09 -10.71
CA GLU A 92 -20.31 -23.87 -10.72
C GLU A 92 -21.06 -23.70 -9.39
N LEU A 93 -20.91 -22.53 -8.78
CA LEU A 93 -21.56 -22.14 -7.54
C LEU A 93 -22.83 -21.33 -7.83
N ARG A 94 -23.95 -21.73 -7.21
CA ARG A 94 -25.23 -21.03 -7.23
C ARG A 94 -25.77 -20.86 -5.81
N LEU A 95 -26.41 -19.72 -5.57
CA LEU A 95 -27.02 -19.40 -4.29
C LEU A 95 -28.54 -19.35 -4.42
N HIS A 96 -29.24 -19.91 -3.45
CA HIS A 96 -30.69 -19.91 -3.35
C HIS A 96 -31.12 -19.56 -1.91
N ASN A 97 -32.39 -19.20 -1.73
CA ASN A 97 -33.01 -18.98 -0.41
C ASN A 97 -32.21 -18.10 0.57
N THR A 98 -31.46 -17.14 0.02
CA THR A 98 -30.66 -16.17 0.77
C THR A 98 -31.51 -15.28 1.68
N GLN A 99 -31.08 -15.14 2.93
CA GLN A 99 -31.65 -14.23 3.93
C GLN A 99 -30.54 -13.39 4.56
N LEU A 100 -30.90 -12.16 4.96
CA LEU A 100 -30.01 -11.19 5.56
C LEU A 100 -30.68 -10.59 6.81
N GLN A 101 -29.97 -10.61 7.92
CA GLN A 101 -30.39 -10.01 9.19
C GLN A 101 -29.26 -9.16 9.76
N ILE A 102 -29.61 -8.00 10.34
CA ILE A 102 -28.67 -7.06 10.94
C ILE A 102 -29.20 -6.71 12.34
N SER A 103 -28.30 -6.51 13.30
CA SER A 103 -28.66 -6.05 14.64
C SER A 103 -29.25 -4.64 14.60
N ASN A 104 -30.30 -4.41 15.38
CA ASN A 104 -30.74 -3.05 15.69
C ASN A 104 -29.82 -2.38 16.73
N GLU A 105 -30.15 -1.15 17.12
CA GLU A 105 -29.45 -0.37 18.15
C GLU A 105 -29.35 -1.08 19.52
N ARG A 106 -30.22 -2.06 19.78
CA ARG A 106 -30.23 -2.87 21.02
C ARG A 106 -29.50 -4.22 20.86
N GLY A 107 -28.76 -4.42 19.77
CA GLY A 107 -28.03 -5.67 19.49
C GLY A 107 -28.87 -6.87 19.05
N VAL A 108 -30.19 -6.70 18.83
CA VAL A 108 -31.09 -7.79 18.44
C VAL A 108 -31.13 -7.93 16.93
N LEU A 109 -30.85 -9.12 16.41
CA LEU A 109 -30.92 -9.43 14.98
C LEU A 109 -32.35 -9.27 14.46
N LYS A 110 -32.53 -8.44 13.44
CA LYS A 110 -33.79 -8.26 12.73
C LYS A 110 -33.56 -8.41 11.23
N LYS A 111 -34.59 -8.87 10.53
CA LYS A 111 -34.59 -8.85 9.05
C LYS A 111 -34.45 -7.40 8.58
N VAL A 112 -33.61 -7.19 7.57
CA VAL A 112 -33.44 -5.88 6.93
C VAL A 112 -34.74 -5.46 6.22
N LYS A 113 -34.79 -4.20 5.77
CA LYS A 113 -35.96 -3.71 5.01
C LYS A 113 -36.18 -4.56 3.77
N ARG A 114 -37.44 -4.70 3.35
CA ARG A 114 -37.80 -5.57 2.23
C ARG A 114 -37.03 -5.23 0.95
N GLU A 115 -36.91 -3.94 0.62
CA GLU A 115 -36.16 -3.45 -0.55
C GLU A 115 -34.68 -3.87 -0.48
N GLU A 116 -33.99 -3.59 0.63
CA GLU A 116 -32.58 -3.96 0.84
C GLU A 116 -32.36 -5.48 0.78
N LEU A 117 -33.32 -6.27 1.28
CA LEU A 117 -33.27 -7.72 1.22
C LEU A 117 -33.42 -8.22 -0.23
N GLU A 118 -34.35 -7.65 -1.00
CA GLU A 118 -34.55 -8.03 -2.39
C GLU A 118 -33.37 -7.62 -3.28
N ASP A 119 -32.79 -6.43 -3.06
CA ASP A 119 -31.55 -5.99 -3.74
C ASP A 119 -30.39 -6.95 -3.47
N PHE A 120 -30.19 -7.33 -2.20
CA PHE A 120 -29.18 -8.31 -1.81
C PHE A 120 -29.43 -9.66 -2.47
N LYS A 121 -30.67 -10.17 -2.41
CA LYS A 121 -31.05 -11.45 -3.03
C LYS A 121 -30.83 -11.43 -4.53
N TYR A 122 -31.23 -10.36 -5.21
CA TYR A 122 -31.04 -10.20 -6.64
C TYR A 122 -29.55 -10.25 -6.97
N ALA A 123 -28.74 -9.41 -6.33
CA ALA A 123 -27.31 -9.32 -6.61
C ALA A 123 -26.57 -10.65 -6.43
N VAL A 124 -26.78 -11.37 -5.32
CA VAL A 124 -26.05 -12.62 -5.06
C VAL A 124 -26.53 -13.81 -5.88
N ARG A 125 -27.77 -13.77 -6.40
CA ARG A 125 -28.37 -14.83 -7.21
C ARG A 125 -28.22 -14.62 -8.72
N ASN A 126 -27.95 -13.39 -9.15
CA ASN A 126 -27.99 -12.99 -10.55
C ASN A 126 -27.10 -13.86 -11.44
N SER A 127 -25.82 -13.99 -11.09
CA SER A 127 -24.87 -14.75 -11.91
C SER A 127 -24.36 -16.01 -11.21
N PRO A 128 -24.33 -17.19 -11.88
CA PRO A 128 -23.59 -18.34 -11.38
C PRO A 128 -22.08 -18.07 -11.42
N LEU A 129 -21.32 -18.58 -10.45
CA LEU A 129 -19.87 -18.41 -10.41
C LEU A 129 -19.17 -19.72 -10.77
N ARG A 130 -18.50 -19.76 -11.93
CA ARG A 130 -17.65 -20.89 -12.32
C ARG A 130 -16.27 -20.78 -11.71
N PHE A 131 -15.70 -21.91 -11.35
CA PHE A 131 -14.37 -21.98 -10.76
C PHE A 131 -13.66 -23.30 -11.10
N SER A 132 -12.34 -23.23 -11.13
CA SER A 132 -11.47 -24.39 -11.28
C SER A 132 -11.23 -25.01 -9.92
N PHE A 133 -11.55 -26.29 -9.77
CA PHE A 133 -11.37 -27.04 -8.53
C PHE A 133 -10.49 -28.25 -8.77
N GLN A 134 -9.33 -28.32 -8.13
CA GLN A 134 -8.34 -29.37 -8.33
C GLN A 134 -8.00 -29.97 -6.97
N ASP A 135 -8.47 -31.20 -6.74
CA ASP A 135 -8.24 -31.99 -5.53
C ASP A 135 -8.36 -31.19 -4.22
N GLY A 136 -9.49 -30.48 -4.04
CA GLY A 136 -9.74 -29.71 -2.82
C GLY A 136 -9.37 -28.23 -2.90
N VAL A 137 -8.59 -27.81 -3.91
CA VAL A 137 -8.09 -26.43 -4.07
C VAL A 137 -8.81 -25.69 -5.21
N VAL A 138 -9.27 -24.46 -4.93
CA VAL A 138 -9.81 -23.54 -5.94
C VAL A 138 -8.65 -22.76 -6.56
N GLN A 139 -8.28 -23.09 -7.79
CA GLN A 139 -7.15 -22.45 -8.47
C GLN A 139 -7.49 -21.03 -8.94
N HIS A 140 -8.66 -20.87 -9.55
CA HIS A 140 -9.11 -19.59 -10.09
C HIS A 140 -10.61 -19.61 -10.37
N LEU A 141 -11.19 -18.41 -10.35
CA LEU A 141 -12.54 -18.11 -10.75
C LEU A 141 -12.58 -17.79 -12.24
N CYS A 142 -13.65 -18.20 -12.89
CA CYS A 142 -13.86 -17.99 -14.32
C CYS A 142 -15.07 -17.07 -14.51
N LEU A 143 -14.77 -15.83 -14.89
CA LEU A 143 -15.77 -14.79 -15.06
C LEU A 143 -16.29 -14.75 -16.50
N ASP A 144 -17.59 -14.51 -16.60
CA ASP A 144 -18.33 -14.33 -17.84
C ASP A 144 -18.29 -12.84 -18.25
N ALA A 145 -17.86 -12.52 -19.47
CA ALA A 145 -17.75 -11.13 -19.92
C ALA A 145 -19.06 -10.35 -19.90
N GLU A 146 -20.20 -11.03 -20.08
CA GLU A 146 -21.49 -10.35 -20.19
C GLU A 146 -22.24 -10.27 -18.86
N ASN A 147 -21.94 -11.19 -17.92
CA ASN A 147 -22.66 -11.32 -16.65
C ASN A 147 -21.71 -11.44 -15.45
N THR A 148 -20.69 -10.59 -15.38
CA THR A 148 -19.79 -10.55 -14.21
C THR A 148 -20.48 -9.84 -13.04
N ASP A 149 -20.56 -10.54 -11.92
CA ASP A 149 -21.00 -9.98 -10.64
C ASP A 149 -20.07 -8.84 -10.20
N PRO A 150 -20.60 -7.85 -9.47
CA PRO A 150 -19.78 -6.76 -9.00
C PRO A 150 -18.87 -7.25 -7.84
N PRO A 151 -17.69 -6.62 -7.61
CA PRO A 151 -16.67 -7.09 -6.68
C PRO A 151 -17.16 -7.54 -5.30
N TRP A 152 -18.13 -6.87 -4.65
CA TRP A 152 -18.59 -7.31 -3.32
C TRP A 152 -19.34 -8.65 -3.37
N VAL A 153 -20.10 -8.91 -4.45
CA VAL A 153 -20.80 -10.19 -4.64
C VAL A 153 -19.79 -11.31 -4.91
N LEU A 154 -18.78 -11.03 -5.74
CA LEU A 154 -17.70 -11.98 -5.99
C LEU A 154 -16.94 -12.29 -4.71
N ASN A 155 -16.61 -11.30 -3.88
CA ASN A 155 -15.95 -11.51 -2.60
C ASN A 155 -16.81 -12.32 -1.61
N PHE A 156 -18.13 -12.09 -1.59
CA PHE A 156 -19.04 -12.92 -0.81
C PHE A 156 -19.00 -14.39 -1.25
N LYS A 157 -19.01 -14.65 -2.57
CA LYS A 157 -18.91 -16.01 -3.14
C LYS A 157 -17.52 -16.64 -2.92
N ARG A 158 -16.45 -15.87 -3.04
CA ARG A 158 -15.08 -16.28 -2.67
C ARG A 158 -14.99 -16.73 -1.21
N GLY A 159 -15.68 -16.04 -0.31
CA GLY A 159 -15.78 -16.43 1.10
C GLY A 159 -16.40 -17.82 1.30
N ILE A 160 -17.46 -18.15 0.56
CA ILE A 160 -18.07 -19.49 0.58
C ILE A 160 -17.09 -20.54 0.05
N LEU A 161 -16.39 -20.24 -1.05
CA LEU A 161 -15.41 -21.14 -1.65
C LEU A 161 -14.16 -21.35 -0.77
N SER A 162 -13.74 -20.35 0.01
CA SER A 162 -12.66 -20.50 1.00
C SER A 162 -13.03 -21.49 2.13
N VAL A 163 -14.29 -21.47 2.59
CA VAL A 163 -14.81 -22.42 3.59
C VAL A 163 -14.92 -23.84 3.01
N PHE A 164 -15.22 -23.95 1.72
CA PHE A 164 -15.31 -25.21 0.97
C PHE A 164 -13.93 -25.83 0.68
N GLN A 165 -12.89 -25.01 0.56
CA GLN A 165 -11.53 -25.41 0.19
C GLN A 165 -10.81 -26.19 1.32
N ASN A 166 -10.12 -27.27 0.91
CA ASN A 166 -9.19 -28.03 1.74
C ASN A 166 -8.02 -28.48 0.85
N GLY A 167 -6.82 -27.97 1.11
CA GLY A 167 -5.63 -28.24 0.29
C GLY A 167 -4.76 -29.42 0.74
N MET A 168 -5.27 -30.27 1.64
CA MET A 168 -4.53 -31.39 2.20
C MET A 168 -4.37 -32.51 1.15
N ARG A 169 -3.16 -33.06 1.04
CA ARG A 169 -2.81 -34.16 0.11
C ARG A 169 -2.87 -35.51 0.82
N GLY A 170 -3.94 -36.25 0.67
CA GLY A 170 -4.17 -37.47 1.42
C GLY A 170 -4.59 -37.20 2.87
N TRP A 171 -5.47 -38.04 3.40
CA TRP A 171 -5.94 -37.96 4.79
C TRP A 171 -5.25 -39.01 5.67
N THR A 172 -3.91 -38.91 5.75
CA THR A 172 -3.06 -39.89 6.46
C THR A 172 -2.20 -39.28 7.57
N HIS A 173 -1.71 -38.06 7.41
CA HIS A 173 -0.84 -37.38 8.39
C HIS A 173 -1.05 -35.87 8.36
N ASP A 174 -0.68 -35.18 9.44
CA ASP A 174 -0.73 -33.72 9.55
C ASP A 174 0.15 -33.04 8.49
N GLN A 175 -0.28 -31.89 7.98
CA GLN A 175 0.38 -31.21 6.86
C GLN A 175 0.48 -29.71 7.06
N ASN A 176 1.61 -29.15 6.63
CA ASN A 176 1.79 -27.71 6.48
C ASN A 176 1.82 -27.39 4.99
N VAL A 177 0.91 -26.53 4.55
CA VAL A 177 0.78 -26.11 3.15
C VAL A 177 0.61 -24.61 3.08
N THR A 178 1.02 -24.00 1.97
CA THR A 178 0.64 -22.61 1.68
C THR A 178 -0.67 -22.63 0.89
N GLU A 179 -1.69 -21.97 1.42
CA GLU A 179 -3.02 -21.95 0.82
C GLU A 179 -3.37 -20.54 0.35
N THR A 180 -3.87 -20.43 -0.89
CA THR A 180 -4.39 -19.18 -1.45
C THR A 180 -5.92 -19.17 -1.30
N ASP A 181 -6.47 -18.16 -0.62
CA ASP A 181 -7.91 -17.99 -0.49
C ASP A 181 -8.31 -16.52 -0.30
N ILE A 182 -9.54 -16.26 0.16
CA ILE A 182 -10.05 -14.90 0.39
C ILE A 182 -9.15 -14.05 1.30
N VAL A 183 -8.43 -14.66 2.26
CA VAL A 183 -7.57 -13.95 3.21
C VAL A 183 -6.23 -13.57 2.59
N GLY A 184 -5.81 -14.26 1.53
CA GLY A 184 -4.52 -14.06 0.85
C GLY A 184 -3.78 -15.38 0.62
N GLU A 185 -2.45 -15.30 0.60
CA GLU A 185 -1.57 -16.47 0.50
C GLU A 185 -0.94 -16.75 1.87
N CYS A 186 -1.46 -17.77 2.55
CA CYS A 186 -1.23 -17.99 3.98
C CYS A 186 -0.58 -19.35 4.27
N PRO A 187 0.46 -19.40 5.12
CA PRO A 187 0.90 -20.65 5.73
C PRO A 187 -0.24 -21.25 6.55
N THR A 188 -0.59 -22.50 6.25
CA THR A 188 -1.77 -23.19 6.80
C THR A 188 -1.35 -24.56 7.32
N LYS A 189 -1.79 -24.89 8.54
CA LYS A 189 -1.54 -26.18 9.19
C LYS A 189 -2.84 -26.97 9.28
N TYR A 190 -2.81 -28.19 8.78
CA TYR A 190 -3.89 -29.17 8.86
C TYR A 190 -3.52 -30.25 9.88
N LYS A 191 -4.45 -30.56 10.78
CA LYS A 191 -4.32 -31.63 11.76
C LYS A 191 -5.47 -32.61 11.65
N ILE A 192 -5.17 -33.91 11.57
CA ILE A 192 -6.21 -34.95 11.62
C ILE A 192 -6.56 -35.20 13.09
N VAL A 193 -7.79 -34.87 13.48
CA VAL A 193 -8.25 -35.08 14.86
C VAL A 193 -8.63 -36.55 15.05
N TRP A 194 -9.39 -37.11 14.11
CA TRP A 194 -9.77 -38.51 14.11
C TRP A 194 -10.17 -38.96 12.69
N LYS A 195 -10.14 -40.28 12.48
CA LYS A 195 -10.51 -40.92 11.22
C LYS A 195 -11.32 -42.19 11.51
N THR A 196 -12.41 -42.34 10.78
CA THR A 196 -13.28 -43.52 10.74
C THR A 196 -13.34 -44.05 9.31
N PRO A 197 -13.89 -45.26 9.06
CA PRO A 197 -14.05 -45.77 7.69
C PRO A 197 -14.91 -44.89 6.77
N LEU A 198 -15.80 -44.07 7.33
CA LEU A 198 -16.75 -43.23 6.58
C LEU A 198 -16.41 -41.73 6.61
N LEU A 199 -15.71 -41.27 7.64
CA LEU A 199 -15.52 -39.85 7.93
C LEU A 199 -14.10 -39.55 8.43
N VAL A 200 -13.57 -38.40 8.03
CA VAL A 200 -12.32 -37.83 8.55
C VAL A 200 -12.61 -36.46 9.13
N HIS A 201 -12.15 -36.20 10.35
CA HIS A 201 -12.23 -34.88 10.97
C HIS A 201 -10.86 -34.20 10.97
N VAL A 202 -10.81 -33.01 10.40
CA VAL A 202 -9.57 -32.25 10.18
C VAL A 202 -9.76 -30.82 10.69
N THR A 203 -8.79 -30.34 11.47
CA THR A 203 -8.73 -28.95 11.90
C THR A 203 -7.69 -28.20 11.07
N LYS A 204 -8.09 -27.07 10.48
CA LYS A 204 -7.29 -26.17 9.64
C LYS A 204 -7.03 -24.88 10.40
N VAL A 205 -5.76 -24.55 10.64
CA VAL A 205 -5.35 -23.30 11.30
C VAL A 205 -4.47 -22.48 10.36
N LYS A 206 -4.77 -21.19 10.19
CA LYS A 206 -3.99 -20.27 9.35
C LYS A 206 -3.12 -19.34 10.18
N ASP A 207 -1.86 -19.19 9.78
CA ASP A 207 -1.00 -18.13 10.32
C ASP A 207 -1.29 -16.82 9.58
N VAL A 208 -2.19 -16.03 10.15
CA VAL A 208 -2.71 -14.82 9.51
C VAL A 208 -1.70 -13.66 9.47
N LEU A 209 -0.68 -13.70 10.34
CA LEU A 209 0.36 -12.68 10.43
C LEU A 209 1.42 -12.85 9.32
N ALA A 210 1.61 -14.09 8.85
CA ALA A 210 2.52 -14.44 7.78
C ALA A 210 1.86 -14.47 6.38
N CYS A 211 0.56 -14.13 6.28
CA CYS A 211 -0.16 -14.11 5.00
C CYS A 211 0.32 -12.98 4.08
N GLN A 212 0.67 -13.34 2.86
CA GLN A 212 0.97 -12.40 1.79
C GLN A 212 -0.31 -11.97 1.06
N LYS A 213 -0.28 -10.82 0.38
CA LYS A 213 -1.39 -10.29 -0.45
C LYS A 213 -2.73 -10.12 0.31
N ARG A 214 -2.67 -9.89 1.63
CA ARG A 214 -3.86 -9.77 2.51
C ARG A 214 -4.49 -8.37 2.53
N GLN A 215 -3.70 -7.31 2.34
CA GLN A 215 -4.16 -5.92 2.45
C GLN A 215 -3.86 -5.13 1.19
N ASP A 216 -4.83 -4.31 0.78
CA ASP A 216 -4.54 -3.13 -0.04
C ASP A 216 -3.97 -2.04 0.87
N SER A 217 -2.68 -1.81 0.73
CA SER A 217 -1.89 -0.81 1.46
C SER A 217 -2.52 0.59 1.44
N GLY A 218 -3.36 0.89 0.44
CA GLY A 218 -3.94 2.22 0.24
C GLY A 218 -5.09 2.63 1.17
N ARG A 219 -5.56 1.76 2.07
CA ARG A 219 -6.74 2.05 2.92
C ARG A 219 -6.54 1.91 4.41
N THR A 220 -5.34 1.55 4.84
CA THR A 220 -4.96 1.53 6.25
C THR A 220 -4.90 2.95 6.80
N PHE A 221 -5.61 3.20 7.90
CA PHE A 221 -5.57 4.45 8.68
C PHE A 221 -4.13 4.87 8.92
N PHE A 222 -3.66 5.96 8.29
CA PHE A 222 -2.40 6.70 8.54
C PHE A 222 -1.23 5.90 9.14
N SER A 223 -1.09 4.64 8.79
CA SER A 223 -0.10 3.74 9.35
C SER A 223 0.91 3.54 8.26
N ILE A 224 2.15 3.81 8.63
CA ILE A 224 3.32 3.43 7.84
C ILE A 224 3.18 1.92 7.61
N PRO A 225 3.20 1.44 6.36
CA PRO A 225 3.13 0.02 6.07
C PRO A 225 4.22 -0.71 6.88
N TYR A 226 3.79 -1.62 7.75
CA TYR A 226 4.67 -2.52 8.47
C TYR A 226 5.04 -3.66 7.51
N THR A 227 6.18 -3.54 6.84
CA THR A 227 6.74 -4.60 6.00
C THR A 227 8.10 -5.02 6.56
N LEU A 228 8.08 -5.95 7.51
CA LEU A 228 9.23 -6.80 7.80
C LEU A 228 8.99 -8.15 7.11
N ASP A 229 10.05 -8.82 6.67
CA ASP A 229 9.96 -10.14 6.01
C ASP A 229 9.20 -11.18 6.86
N SER A 230 9.15 -10.98 8.18
CA SER A 230 8.49 -11.86 9.17
C SER A 230 7.19 -11.32 9.78
N ILE A 231 6.82 -10.05 9.57
CA ILE A 231 5.60 -9.43 10.14
C ILE A 231 4.97 -8.51 9.11
N GLN A 232 3.79 -8.89 8.60
CA GLN A 232 3.09 -8.17 7.53
C GLN A 232 1.85 -7.40 8.00
N SER A 233 1.61 -7.34 9.32
CA SER A 233 0.49 -6.58 9.91
C SER A 233 0.94 -5.78 11.14
N PRO A 234 0.38 -4.57 11.38
CA PRO A 234 0.74 -3.77 12.54
C PRO A 234 0.41 -4.54 13.84
N PRO A 235 1.25 -4.45 14.89
CA PRO A 235 1.10 -5.21 16.15
C PRO A 235 -0.12 -4.79 17.00
N LEU A 236 -0.99 -3.94 16.45
CA LEU A 236 -2.25 -3.48 17.08
C LEU A 236 -3.42 -4.42 16.79
N LEU A 237 -3.30 -5.30 15.79
CA LEU A 237 -4.35 -6.23 15.37
C LEU A 237 -3.85 -7.68 15.51
N THR A 238 -4.43 -8.44 16.44
CA THR A 238 -4.21 -9.89 16.53
C THR A 238 -5.36 -10.62 15.83
N THR A 239 -5.03 -11.48 14.86
CA THR A 239 -6.02 -12.32 14.16
C THR A 239 -5.77 -13.79 14.42
N SER A 240 -6.83 -14.55 14.70
CA SER A 240 -6.83 -16.02 14.70
C SER A 240 -7.84 -16.54 13.67
N HIS A 241 -7.50 -17.58 12.93
CA HIS A 241 -8.39 -18.21 11.95
C HIS A 241 -8.26 -19.74 12.01
N GLU A 242 -9.37 -20.40 12.37
CA GLU A 242 -9.45 -21.84 12.56
C GLU A 242 -10.72 -22.40 11.92
N CYS A 243 -10.63 -23.56 11.27
CA CYS A 243 -11.77 -24.26 10.69
C CYS A 243 -11.74 -25.75 11.04
N ASP A 244 -12.87 -26.29 11.47
CA ASP A 244 -13.10 -27.72 11.62
C ASP A 244 -13.87 -28.26 10.42
N GLN A 245 -13.30 -29.24 9.74
CA GLN A 245 -13.85 -29.85 8.53
C GLN A 245 -14.10 -31.33 8.73
N LEU A 246 -15.29 -31.77 8.33
CA LEU A 246 -15.70 -33.17 8.29
C LEU A 246 -15.77 -33.61 6.83
N LEU A 247 -14.90 -34.54 6.46
CA LEU A 247 -14.76 -35.06 5.10
C LEU A 247 -15.35 -36.46 5.03
N ASN A 248 -16.06 -36.76 3.94
CA ASN A 248 -16.53 -38.11 3.65
C ASN A 248 -15.44 -38.89 2.90
N THR A 249 -15.21 -40.15 3.27
CA THR A 249 -14.24 -41.04 2.60
C THR A 249 -14.57 -41.32 1.13
N GLU A 250 -15.81 -41.06 0.69
CA GLU A 250 -16.22 -41.02 -0.73
C GLU A 250 -15.69 -39.78 -1.50
N GLY A 251 -14.92 -38.90 -0.85
CA GLY A 251 -14.22 -37.80 -1.51
C GLY A 251 -15.02 -36.51 -1.64
N PHE A 252 -15.81 -36.14 -0.63
CA PHE A 252 -16.49 -34.84 -0.60
C PHE A 252 -16.57 -34.24 0.81
N LEU A 253 -16.63 -32.91 0.87
CA LEU A 253 -16.84 -32.18 2.11
C LEU A 253 -18.26 -32.41 2.65
N LYS A 254 -18.37 -32.88 3.90
CA LYS A 254 -19.64 -33.05 4.60
C LYS A 254 -20.00 -31.84 5.42
N GLU A 255 -19.09 -31.33 6.25
CA GLU A 255 -19.30 -30.13 7.07
C GLU A 255 -18.02 -29.31 7.17
N SER A 256 -18.14 -27.99 7.28
CA SER A 256 -17.03 -27.06 7.54
C SER A 256 -17.51 -25.95 8.46
N HIS A 257 -16.79 -25.73 9.56
CA HIS A 257 -17.10 -24.73 10.58
C HIS A 257 -15.85 -23.88 10.81
N CYS A 258 -15.87 -22.63 10.34
CA CYS A 258 -14.76 -21.70 10.47
C CYS A 258 -15.07 -20.61 11.51
N THR A 259 -14.09 -20.29 12.34
CA THR A 259 -14.10 -19.14 13.24
C THR A 259 -12.87 -18.28 12.98
N GLU A 260 -13.12 -17.03 12.58
CA GLU A 260 -12.12 -15.99 12.46
C GLU A 260 -12.37 -14.93 13.53
N LYS A 261 -11.33 -14.52 14.25
CA LYS A 261 -11.42 -13.50 15.29
C LYS A 261 -10.32 -12.47 15.09
N HIS A 262 -10.73 -11.22 14.93
CA HIS A 262 -9.87 -10.05 14.89
C HIS A 262 -9.99 -9.29 16.19
N VAL A 263 -8.87 -8.96 16.79
CA VAL A 263 -8.83 -8.19 18.03
C VAL A 263 -7.92 -6.98 17.85
N PHE A 264 -8.51 -5.81 17.92
CA PHE A 264 -7.82 -4.53 17.84
C PHE A 264 -7.59 -3.96 19.24
N ARG A 265 -6.32 -3.75 19.58
CA ARG A 265 -5.89 -3.17 20.87
C ARG A 265 -5.07 -1.90 20.61
N PRO A 266 -5.72 -0.73 20.53
CA PRO A 266 -5.03 0.53 20.26
C PRO A 266 -4.25 1.05 21.47
N LEU A 267 -4.61 0.64 22.69
CA LEU A 267 -3.99 1.06 23.94
C LEU A 267 -3.51 -0.17 24.72
N THR A 268 -2.30 -0.10 25.28
CA THR A 268 -1.72 -1.17 26.10
C THR A 268 -2.32 -1.26 27.50
N GLN A 269 -3.02 -0.23 27.95
CA GLN A 269 -3.75 -0.18 29.22
C GLN A 269 -5.18 0.31 28.98
N GLY A 270 -6.17 -0.53 29.31
CA GLY A 270 -7.59 -0.19 29.27
C GLY A 270 -8.46 -1.25 28.58
N ASN A 271 -9.75 -1.28 28.95
CA ASN A 271 -10.74 -2.21 28.39
C ASN A 271 -11.17 -1.87 26.95
N ALA A 272 -10.47 -0.97 26.25
CA ALA A 272 -10.79 -0.52 24.88
C ALA A 272 -10.34 -1.53 23.81
N GLU A 273 -10.55 -2.83 24.06
CA GLU A 273 -10.37 -3.89 23.08
C GLU A 273 -11.60 -3.93 22.17
N VAL A 274 -11.42 -3.87 20.86
CA VAL A 274 -12.53 -4.13 19.92
C VAL A 274 -12.28 -5.47 19.28
N SER A 275 -13.24 -6.40 19.41
CA SER A 275 -13.14 -7.72 18.82
C SER A 275 -14.24 -7.93 17.77
N THR A 276 -13.85 -8.42 16.60
CA THR A 276 -14.77 -8.85 15.55
C THR A 276 -14.60 -10.35 15.35
N THR A 277 -15.67 -11.11 15.56
CA THR A 277 -15.70 -12.56 15.35
C THR A 277 -16.61 -12.89 14.18
N VAL A 278 -16.09 -13.63 13.21
CA VAL A 278 -16.81 -14.18 12.06
C VAL A 278 -16.89 -15.69 12.23
N LYS A 279 -18.11 -16.23 12.19
CA LYS A 279 -18.38 -17.67 12.23
C LYS A 279 -19.06 -18.08 10.95
N GLN A 280 -18.48 -19.02 10.22
CA GLN A 280 -19.04 -19.57 8.98
C GLN A 280 -19.29 -21.06 9.15
N SER A 281 -20.39 -21.55 8.60
CA SER A 281 -20.74 -22.96 8.56
C SER A 281 -21.27 -23.33 7.19
N LEU A 282 -20.75 -24.42 6.63
CA LEU A 282 -21.21 -25.02 5.38
C LEU A 282 -21.49 -26.50 5.63
N LYS A 283 -22.75 -26.92 5.50
CA LYS A 283 -23.19 -28.28 5.83
C LYS A 283 -23.87 -28.94 4.64
N TYR A 284 -23.34 -30.09 4.22
CA TYR A 284 -23.88 -30.90 3.15
C TYR A 284 -25.29 -31.38 3.50
N THR A 285 -26.19 -31.31 2.53
CA THR A 285 -27.59 -31.71 2.67
C THR A 285 -27.91 -32.92 1.82
N LYS A 286 -27.69 -32.81 0.50
CA LYS A 286 -28.01 -33.88 -0.46
C LYS A 286 -27.26 -33.72 -1.77
N ARG A 287 -27.17 -34.83 -2.50
CA ARG A 287 -26.70 -34.95 -3.88
C ARG A 287 -27.90 -35.17 -4.80
N THR A 288 -28.00 -34.42 -5.90
CA THR A 288 -29.07 -34.57 -6.89
C THR A 288 -28.51 -34.70 -8.32
N LYS A 289 -29.17 -35.50 -9.17
CA LYS A 289 -28.87 -35.62 -10.61
C LYS A 289 -29.68 -34.59 -11.41
N GLU A 290 -29.53 -33.31 -11.09
CA GLU A 290 -30.35 -32.23 -11.66
C GLU A 290 -29.61 -31.38 -12.70
N TRP A 291 -28.37 -31.73 -13.05
CA TRP A 291 -27.60 -30.94 -14.01
C TRP A 291 -28.08 -31.17 -15.44
N LYS A 292 -28.92 -30.27 -15.95
CA LYS A 292 -29.21 -30.11 -17.37
C LYS A 292 -28.15 -29.16 -17.94
N GLY A 293 -27.17 -29.70 -18.66
CA GLY A 293 -26.02 -28.96 -19.18
C GLY A 293 -26.39 -27.60 -19.75
N HIS A 294 -25.87 -26.53 -19.15
CA HIS A 294 -25.88 -25.21 -19.77
C HIS A 294 -24.88 -25.17 -20.92
N ARG A 295 -25.28 -24.62 -22.07
CA ARG A 295 -24.33 -24.25 -23.13
C ARG A 295 -23.42 -23.16 -22.56
N GLY A 296 -22.11 -23.39 -22.62
CA GLY A 296 -21.13 -22.53 -21.97
C GLY A 296 -21.24 -21.09 -22.44
N THR A 297 -21.45 -20.17 -21.50
CA THR A 297 -21.19 -18.75 -21.73
C THR A 297 -19.68 -18.50 -21.79
N HIS A 298 -19.30 -17.43 -22.48
CA HIS A 298 -17.92 -17.14 -22.84
C HIS A 298 -17.10 -16.80 -21.59
N ILE A 299 -16.11 -17.64 -21.28
CA ILE A 299 -15.13 -17.34 -20.22
C ILE A 299 -14.13 -16.35 -20.80
N VAL A 300 -14.04 -15.17 -20.19
CA VAL A 300 -13.20 -14.07 -20.70
C VAL A 300 -12.05 -13.73 -19.76
N GLN A 301 -12.22 -13.97 -18.45
CA GLN A 301 -11.22 -13.60 -17.47
C GLN A 301 -11.09 -14.63 -16.35
N SER A 302 -9.84 -14.98 -16.04
CA SER A 302 -9.48 -15.77 -14.86
C SER A 302 -9.08 -14.83 -13.73
N GLN A 303 -9.61 -15.04 -12.52
CA GLN A 303 -9.29 -14.27 -11.33
C GLN A 303 -8.94 -15.19 -10.14
N PRO A 304 -8.07 -14.75 -9.21
CA PRO A 304 -7.76 -15.53 -8.01
C PRO A 304 -8.93 -15.59 -7.00
N LEU A 305 -8.81 -16.50 -6.04
CA LEU A 305 -9.72 -16.61 -4.89
C LEU A 305 -9.50 -15.49 -3.84
N THR A 306 -8.41 -14.72 -3.95
CA THR A 306 -8.08 -13.60 -3.05
C THR A 306 -9.12 -12.49 -3.09
N PHE A 307 -9.30 -11.79 -1.97
CA PHE A 307 -10.23 -10.66 -1.87
C PHE A 307 -9.89 -9.58 -2.90
N ASP A 308 -10.90 -9.14 -3.64
CA ASP A 308 -10.79 -8.00 -4.54
C ASP A 308 -11.00 -6.71 -3.74
N HIS A 309 -9.93 -5.98 -3.49
CA HIS A 309 -9.96 -4.71 -2.74
C HIS A 309 -10.43 -3.52 -3.58
N THR A 310 -10.70 -3.71 -4.87
CA THR A 310 -11.41 -2.69 -5.63
C THR A 310 -12.74 -2.46 -4.92
N THR A 311 -12.89 -1.28 -4.31
CA THR A 311 -14.24 -0.83 -4.06
C THR A 311 -14.84 -0.75 -5.44
N GLU A 312 -16.00 -1.38 -5.61
CA GLU A 312 -16.94 -0.87 -6.59
C GLU A 312 -16.87 0.64 -6.57
N ALA A 313 -16.96 1.26 -7.74
CA ALA A 313 -17.41 2.63 -7.78
C ALA A 313 -18.80 2.64 -7.11
N LEU A 314 -18.81 2.66 -5.78
CA LEU A 314 -19.97 2.79 -4.92
C LEU A 314 -20.66 3.98 -5.50
N ASN A 315 -21.75 3.72 -6.22
CA ASN A 315 -22.29 4.57 -7.27
C ASN A 315 -21.93 6.02 -6.96
N SER A 316 -20.94 6.59 -7.66
CA SER A 316 -20.32 7.88 -7.29
C SER A 316 -21.41 8.97 -7.12
N GLU A 317 -22.57 8.79 -7.77
CA GLU A 317 -23.80 9.55 -7.56
C GLU A 317 -24.42 9.41 -6.16
N ARG A 318 -24.56 8.18 -5.64
CA ARG A 318 -24.96 7.92 -4.24
C ARG A 318 -23.95 8.51 -3.26
N GLY A 319 -22.66 8.45 -3.58
CA GLY A 319 -21.60 9.13 -2.82
C GLY A 319 -21.86 10.64 -2.75
N ARG A 320 -22.10 11.29 -3.90
CA ARG A 320 -22.42 12.72 -3.99
C ARG A 320 -23.65 13.09 -3.19
N PHE A 321 -24.75 12.35 -3.35
CA PHE A 321 -25.99 12.60 -2.63
C PHE A 321 -25.77 12.54 -1.10
N LYS A 322 -25.01 11.55 -0.62
CA LYS A 322 -24.66 11.44 0.79
C LYS A 322 -23.81 12.61 1.27
N VAL A 323 -22.78 13.01 0.49
CA VAL A 323 -21.95 14.18 0.81
C VAL A 323 -22.80 15.45 0.91
N GLU A 324 -23.66 15.72 -0.08
CA GLU A 324 -24.57 16.87 -0.06
C GLU A 324 -25.51 16.84 1.16
N LYS A 325 -26.07 15.66 1.48
CA LYS A 325 -26.93 15.49 2.66
C LYS A 325 -26.18 15.77 3.96
N THR A 326 -24.97 15.24 4.12
CA THR A 326 -24.14 15.46 5.31
C THR A 326 -23.74 16.93 5.43
N LEU A 327 -23.40 17.60 4.33
CA LEU A 327 -23.10 19.04 4.33
C LEU A 327 -24.31 19.91 4.72
N ARG A 328 -25.53 19.55 4.30
CA ARG A 328 -26.77 20.20 4.77
C ARG A 328 -27.02 19.96 6.26
N ALA A 329 -26.75 18.75 6.76
CA ALA A 329 -26.86 18.46 8.19
C ALA A 329 -25.83 19.27 9.01
N ILE A 330 -24.60 19.40 8.53
CA ILE A 330 -23.57 20.28 9.12
C ILE A 330 -24.05 21.73 9.15
N CYS A 331 -24.61 22.23 8.04
CA CYS A 331 -25.13 23.60 7.95
C CYS A 331 -26.18 23.89 9.04
N GLN A 332 -27.11 22.96 9.25
CA GLN A 332 -28.18 23.05 10.24
C GLN A 332 -27.64 22.95 11.68
N SER A 333 -26.70 22.03 11.93
CA SER A 333 -26.11 21.80 13.24
C SER A 333 -25.26 23.00 13.70
N ALA A 334 -24.53 23.62 12.77
CA ALA A 334 -23.64 24.77 13.02
C ALA A 334 -24.36 26.13 13.06
N ALA A 335 -25.70 26.18 12.98
CA ALA A 335 -26.44 27.44 12.91
C ALA A 335 -26.41 28.27 14.21
N LEU A 336 -26.11 27.66 15.35
CA LEU A 336 -26.13 28.31 16.67
C LEU A 336 -24.87 28.03 17.51
N ASP A 337 -24.33 26.80 17.49
CA ASP A 337 -23.10 26.40 18.18
C ASP A 337 -22.55 25.08 17.59
N VAL A 338 -21.30 24.70 17.91
CA VAL A 338 -20.71 23.40 17.54
C VAL A 338 -21.30 22.31 18.43
N ARG A 339 -22.30 21.61 17.90
CA ARG A 339 -22.98 20.52 18.62
C ARG A 339 -22.10 19.27 18.74
N THR A 340 -22.40 18.44 19.75
CA THR A 340 -21.69 17.18 20.04
C THR A 340 -21.70 16.17 18.89
N GLU A 341 -22.62 16.30 17.94
CA GLU A 341 -22.74 15.47 16.74
C GLU A 341 -21.74 15.81 15.62
N MET A 342 -21.08 16.97 15.69
CA MET A 342 -20.19 17.49 14.64
C MET A 342 -18.99 16.58 14.31
N PRO A 343 -18.27 15.98 15.29
CA PRO A 343 -17.19 15.04 15.00
C PRO A 343 -17.65 13.79 14.21
N ARG A 344 -18.86 13.31 14.49
CA ARG A 344 -19.47 12.17 13.77
C ARG A 344 -19.79 12.57 12.33
N LEU A 345 -20.43 13.73 12.13
CA LEU A 345 -20.74 14.25 10.80
C LEU A 345 -19.48 14.52 9.96
N TYR A 346 -18.42 15.05 10.57
CA TYR A 346 -17.14 15.27 9.89
C TYR A 346 -16.50 13.94 9.45
N SER A 347 -16.49 12.94 10.34
CA SER A 347 -15.96 11.60 10.01
C SER A 347 -16.76 10.93 8.89
N GLU A 348 -18.09 11.07 8.90
CA GLU A 348 -18.98 10.61 7.83
C GLU A 348 -18.72 11.36 6.52
N LEU A 349 -18.52 12.68 6.56
CA LEU A 349 -18.17 13.50 5.41
C LEU A 349 -16.87 13.01 4.73
N VAL A 350 -15.80 12.83 5.51
CA VAL A 350 -14.51 12.31 4.99
C VAL A 350 -14.71 10.94 4.33
N ALA A 351 -15.44 10.04 4.98
CA ALA A 351 -15.69 8.70 4.46
C ALA A 351 -16.48 8.71 3.13
N MET A 352 -17.50 9.56 3.01
CA MET A 352 -18.30 9.66 1.79
C MET A 352 -17.57 10.41 0.67
N MET A 353 -16.72 11.39 0.99
CA MET A 353 -15.92 12.11 0.00
C MET A 353 -14.90 11.23 -0.70
N ARG A 354 -14.40 10.16 -0.05
CA ARG A 354 -13.53 9.14 -0.67
C ARG A 354 -14.19 8.39 -1.82
N LEU A 355 -15.51 8.48 -1.96
CA LEU A 355 -16.29 7.82 -3.02
C LEU A 355 -16.50 8.70 -4.26
N LEU A 356 -16.12 9.99 -4.20
CA LEU A 356 -16.40 10.93 -5.29
C LEU A 356 -15.35 10.85 -6.38
N ASP A 357 -15.80 10.81 -7.62
CA ASP A 357 -14.94 11.09 -8.77
C ASP A 357 -14.67 12.59 -8.94
N LYS A 358 -13.74 12.91 -9.85
CA LYS A 358 -13.31 14.29 -10.16
C LYS A 358 -14.47 15.22 -10.46
N THR A 359 -15.43 14.78 -11.28
CA THR A 359 -16.55 15.61 -11.73
C THR A 359 -17.47 15.92 -10.55
N LYS A 360 -17.79 14.91 -9.74
CA LYS A 360 -18.70 15.06 -8.61
C LYS A 360 -18.07 15.83 -7.46
N MET A 361 -16.79 15.64 -7.19
CA MET A 361 -16.06 16.44 -6.20
C MET A 361 -15.99 17.92 -6.60
N GLY A 362 -15.70 18.20 -7.88
CA GLY A 362 -15.76 19.55 -8.42
C GLY A 362 -17.16 20.18 -8.34
N ARG A 363 -18.22 19.40 -8.59
CA ARG A 363 -19.62 19.84 -8.47
C ARG A 363 -19.98 20.20 -7.02
N VAL A 364 -19.64 19.35 -6.04
CA VAL A 364 -19.88 19.67 -4.62
C VAL A 364 -19.17 20.95 -4.21
N TYR A 365 -17.92 21.13 -4.65
CA TYR A 365 -17.18 22.37 -4.39
C TYR A 365 -17.84 23.60 -5.03
N ALA A 366 -18.36 23.48 -6.25
CA ALA A 366 -19.11 24.56 -6.92
C ALA A 366 -20.38 24.94 -6.14
N LEU A 367 -21.21 23.96 -5.77
CA LEU A 367 -22.44 24.18 -5.00
C LEU A 367 -22.18 24.84 -3.63
N LEU A 368 -21.08 24.48 -2.97
CA LEU A 368 -20.67 25.14 -1.72
C LEU A 368 -20.26 26.59 -1.95
N LYS A 369 -19.57 26.87 -3.06
CA LYS A 369 -19.13 28.23 -3.42
C LYS A 369 -20.31 29.12 -3.80
N GLU A 370 -21.31 28.54 -4.49
CA GLU A 370 -22.55 29.20 -4.90
C GLU A 370 -23.57 29.35 -3.76
N LYS A 371 -23.27 28.80 -2.57
CA LYS A 371 -24.13 28.82 -1.36
C LYS A 371 -25.41 27.99 -1.47
N ASP A 372 -25.52 27.14 -2.48
CA ASP A 372 -26.70 26.27 -2.72
C ASP A 372 -26.92 25.21 -1.63
N LEU A 373 -25.85 24.72 -1.00
CA LEU A 373 -25.96 23.72 0.07
C LEU A 373 -26.17 24.34 1.46
N CYS A 374 -25.78 25.60 1.64
CA CYS A 374 -25.86 26.31 2.91
C CYS A 374 -25.71 27.82 2.67
N SER A 375 -26.81 28.55 2.82
CA SER A 375 -26.81 30.01 2.71
C SER A 375 -26.56 30.71 4.05
N SER A 376 -26.75 30.02 5.18
CA SER A 376 -26.75 30.62 6.52
C SER A 376 -25.35 30.82 7.12
N ASN A 377 -24.37 29.97 6.78
CA ASN A 377 -23.02 30.07 7.32
C ASN A 377 -21.97 29.41 6.40
N ASP A 378 -20.69 29.60 6.72
CA ASP A 378 -19.55 29.07 5.95
C ASP A 378 -19.08 27.69 6.42
N MET A 379 -19.63 27.14 7.50
CA MET A 379 -19.10 25.95 8.17
C MET A 379 -19.00 24.73 7.23
N PRO A 380 -20.00 24.41 6.38
CA PRO A 380 -19.88 23.31 5.43
C PRO A 380 -18.74 23.48 4.43
N MET A 381 -18.49 24.71 3.97
CA MET A 381 -17.36 25.00 3.08
C MET A 381 -16.03 24.80 3.81
N GLN A 382 -15.91 25.30 5.05
CA GLN A 382 -14.69 25.13 5.84
C GLN A 382 -14.40 23.65 6.11
N LEU A 383 -15.39 22.86 6.54
CA LEU A 383 -15.23 21.43 6.80
C LEU A 383 -14.99 20.61 5.53
N PHE A 384 -15.57 20.99 4.39
CA PHE A 384 -15.26 20.37 3.10
C PHE A 384 -13.80 20.62 2.70
N LEU A 385 -13.28 21.83 2.92
CA LEU A 385 -11.88 22.13 2.63
C LEU A 385 -10.94 21.41 3.62
N ASP A 386 -11.29 21.40 4.90
CA ASP A 386 -10.47 20.76 5.94
C ASP A 386 -10.50 19.22 5.86
N SER A 387 -11.49 18.63 5.18
CA SER A 387 -11.56 17.18 4.94
C SER A 387 -10.67 16.72 3.78
N LEU A 388 -10.37 17.56 2.79
CA LEU A 388 -9.61 17.16 1.58
C LEU A 388 -8.27 16.47 1.90
N PRO A 389 -7.42 16.98 2.84
CA PRO A 389 -6.22 16.28 3.28
C PRO A 389 -6.47 14.87 3.82
N ALA A 390 -7.58 14.66 4.55
CA ALA A 390 -7.91 13.39 5.18
C ALA A 390 -8.57 12.38 4.23
N VAL A 391 -9.15 12.87 3.12
CA VAL A 391 -9.72 12.05 2.05
C VAL A 391 -8.63 11.27 1.34
N ALA A 392 -7.52 11.94 1.00
CA ALA A 392 -6.31 11.35 0.43
C ALA A 392 -6.54 10.48 -0.84
N THR A 393 -7.51 10.86 -1.69
CA THR A 393 -7.75 10.23 -3.01
C THR A 393 -7.14 11.06 -4.15
N GLU A 394 -7.07 10.47 -5.35
CA GLU A 394 -6.56 11.14 -6.56
C GLU A 394 -7.34 12.45 -6.83
N GLU A 395 -8.65 12.38 -6.66
CA GLU A 395 -9.59 13.47 -6.92
C GLU A 395 -9.42 14.62 -5.92
N ALA A 396 -9.29 14.27 -4.63
CA ALA A 396 -9.05 15.24 -3.58
C ALA A 396 -7.70 15.93 -3.77
N LEU A 397 -6.65 15.16 -4.05
CA LEU A 397 -5.31 15.68 -4.31
C LEU A 397 -5.29 16.62 -5.53
N LYS A 398 -6.00 16.27 -6.60
CA LYS A 398 -6.13 17.11 -7.79
C LYS A 398 -6.79 18.46 -7.47
N LEU A 399 -7.90 18.44 -6.72
CA LEU A 399 -8.57 19.68 -6.30
C LEU A 399 -7.66 20.51 -5.39
N MET A 400 -6.98 19.88 -4.43
CA MET A 400 -5.99 20.55 -3.58
C MET A 400 -4.89 21.22 -4.40
N THR A 401 -4.28 20.50 -5.35
CA THR A 401 -3.25 21.04 -6.24
C THR A 401 -3.75 22.26 -7.02
N SER A 402 -4.97 22.19 -7.57
CA SER A 402 -5.57 23.31 -8.31
C SER A 402 -5.76 24.56 -7.44
N LEU A 403 -6.25 24.39 -6.20
CA LEU A 403 -6.50 25.50 -5.28
C LEU A 403 -5.21 26.12 -4.74
N LEU A 404 -4.19 25.29 -4.46
CA LEU A 404 -2.86 25.75 -4.03
C LEU A 404 -2.13 26.52 -5.15
N THR A 405 -2.10 25.95 -6.36
CA THR A 405 -1.42 26.58 -7.50
C THR A 405 -2.08 27.89 -7.93
N SER A 406 -3.42 27.96 -7.90
CA SER A 406 -4.16 29.20 -8.18
C SER A 406 -4.06 30.25 -7.06
N GLY A 407 -3.69 29.85 -5.84
CA GLY A 407 -3.64 30.75 -4.67
C GLY A 407 -4.99 31.03 -4.04
N LYS A 408 -6.00 30.19 -4.32
CA LYS A 408 -7.30 30.25 -3.62
C LYS A 408 -7.20 29.75 -2.18
N VAL A 409 -6.15 28.99 -1.86
CA VAL A 409 -5.80 28.54 -0.50
C VAL A 409 -4.40 29.04 -0.18
N THR A 410 -4.25 29.77 0.92
CA THR A 410 -3.01 30.41 1.38
C THR A 410 -2.85 30.27 2.89
N GLY A 411 -1.76 30.81 3.45
CA GLY A 411 -1.52 30.85 4.90
C GLY A 411 -1.41 29.46 5.54
N VAL A 412 -1.92 29.32 6.77
CA VAL A 412 -1.83 28.10 7.58
C VAL A 412 -2.48 26.90 6.87
N ARG A 413 -3.66 27.10 6.24
CA ARG A 413 -4.35 26.02 5.52
C ARG A 413 -3.51 25.48 4.37
N ALA A 414 -2.88 26.36 3.60
CA ALA A 414 -1.97 25.92 2.52
C ALA A 414 -0.79 25.11 3.04
N THR A 415 -0.21 25.49 4.20
CA THR A 415 0.88 24.75 4.84
C THR A 415 0.43 23.36 5.31
N VAL A 416 -0.75 23.25 5.94
CA VAL A 416 -1.32 21.97 6.38
C VAL A 416 -1.58 21.05 5.18
N TRP A 417 -2.21 21.59 4.12
CA TRP A 417 -2.47 20.85 2.88
C TRP A 417 -1.19 20.41 2.18
N MET A 418 -0.18 21.27 2.13
CA MET A 418 1.10 20.90 1.52
C MET A 418 1.79 19.78 2.30
N THR A 419 1.77 19.87 3.63
CA THR A 419 2.39 18.87 4.51
C THR A 419 1.67 17.52 4.42
N SER A 420 0.33 17.52 4.33
CA SER A 420 -0.46 16.29 4.25
C SER A 420 -0.13 15.42 3.05
N ILE A 421 0.35 16.00 1.94
CA ILE A 421 0.79 15.25 0.75
C ILE A 421 1.88 14.22 1.11
N GLY A 422 2.80 14.59 2.01
CA GLY A 422 3.88 13.69 2.43
C GLY A 422 3.42 12.51 3.28
N PHE A 423 2.19 12.54 3.80
CA PHE A 423 1.60 11.50 4.63
C PHE A 423 0.64 10.57 3.88
N ILE A 424 0.53 10.72 2.54
CA ILE A 424 -0.21 9.76 1.71
C ILE A 424 0.56 8.43 1.73
N ALA A 425 -0.02 7.42 2.38
CA ALA A 425 0.66 6.16 2.70
C ALA A 425 0.93 5.29 1.46
N SER A 426 -0.04 5.15 0.56
CA SER A 426 0.13 4.41 -0.70
C SER A 426 -0.35 5.24 -1.89
N PRO A 427 0.49 6.13 -2.41
CA PRO A 427 0.15 6.96 -3.55
C PRO A 427 -0.04 6.11 -4.80
N THR A 428 -0.98 6.49 -5.67
CA THR A 428 -1.16 5.84 -6.97
C THR A 428 -0.28 6.47 -8.04
N HIS A 429 -0.09 5.77 -9.17
CA HIS A 429 0.60 6.33 -10.35
C HIS A 429 0.04 7.69 -10.79
N ARG A 430 -1.28 7.89 -10.71
CA ARG A 430 -1.93 9.14 -11.11
C ARG A 430 -1.66 10.26 -10.11
N MET A 431 -1.61 9.97 -8.81
CA MET A 431 -1.26 10.97 -7.80
C MET A 431 0.10 11.62 -8.06
N LEU A 432 1.07 10.86 -8.57
CA LEU A 432 2.39 11.39 -8.96
C LEU A 432 2.29 12.42 -10.08
N GLU A 433 1.36 12.25 -11.02
CA GLU A 433 1.10 13.22 -12.10
C GLU A 433 0.33 14.45 -11.57
N GLU A 434 -0.66 14.25 -10.70
CA GLU A 434 -1.50 15.33 -10.16
C GLU A 434 -0.74 16.32 -9.27
N VAL A 435 0.41 15.94 -8.70
CA VAL A 435 1.24 16.86 -7.89
C VAL A 435 2.30 17.62 -8.70
N LYS A 436 2.58 17.24 -9.95
CA LYS A 436 3.57 17.93 -10.80
C LYS A 436 3.34 19.45 -10.89
N PRO A 437 2.10 19.97 -10.99
CA PRO A 437 1.87 21.41 -11.02
C PRO A 437 2.39 22.14 -9.77
N LEU A 438 2.42 21.49 -8.60
CA LEU A 438 2.96 22.09 -7.37
C LEU A 438 4.48 22.32 -7.46
N LEU A 439 5.19 21.40 -8.13
CA LEU A 439 6.64 21.47 -8.32
C LEU A 439 7.03 22.49 -9.40
N ASN A 440 6.16 22.69 -10.40
CA ASN A 440 6.42 23.57 -11.54
C ASN A 440 5.97 25.02 -11.31
N ASN A 441 5.15 25.28 -10.30
CA ASN A 441 4.68 26.61 -9.97
C ASN A 441 5.62 27.30 -8.97
N LYS A 442 6.12 28.50 -9.32
CA LYS A 442 7.06 29.28 -8.50
C LYS A 442 6.56 29.55 -7.07
N ARG A 443 5.24 29.72 -6.88
CA ARG A 443 4.63 29.99 -5.57
C ARG A 443 4.69 28.79 -4.64
N THR A 444 4.49 27.58 -5.18
CA THR A 444 4.34 26.35 -4.38
C THR A 444 5.59 25.49 -4.36
N ARG A 445 6.52 25.67 -5.31
CA ARG A 445 7.68 24.79 -5.48
C ARG A 445 8.46 24.58 -4.19
N SER A 446 8.86 25.65 -3.50
CA SER A 446 9.70 25.56 -2.30
C SER A 446 9.02 24.76 -1.17
N SER A 447 7.72 24.94 -0.96
CA SER A 447 6.97 24.21 0.08
C SER A 447 6.56 22.80 -0.36
N ALA A 448 6.45 22.54 -1.67
CA ALA A 448 6.07 21.24 -2.22
C ALA A 448 7.22 20.22 -2.27
N LEU A 449 8.48 20.67 -2.38
CA LEU A 449 9.63 19.78 -2.57
C LEU A 449 9.74 18.66 -1.51
N LEU A 450 9.62 18.99 -0.23
CA LEU A 450 9.77 18.00 0.84
C LEU A 450 8.56 17.06 0.96
N PRO A 451 7.30 17.54 0.99
CA PRO A 451 6.16 16.65 1.07
C PRO A 451 5.99 15.78 -0.18
N VAL A 452 6.21 16.33 -1.38
CA VAL A 452 6.10 15.57 -2.63
C VAL A 452 7.21 14.51 -2.73
N SER A 453 8.45 14.82 -2.35
CA SER A 453 9.51 13.80 -2.32
C SER A 453 9.24 12.68 -1.30
N SER A 454 8.64 12.98 -0.15
CA SER A 454 8.17 11.97 0.80
C SER A 454 7.04 11.11 0.23
N MET A 455 6.07 11.71 -0.48
CA MET A 455 5.02 10.97 -1.17
C MET A 455 5.63 10.02 -2.22
N PHE A 456 6.58 10.49 -3.01
CA PHE A 456 7.24 9.67 -4.03
C PHE A 456 8.04 8.52 -3.41
N TYR A 457 8.67 8.74 -2.26
CA TYR A 457 9.30 7.67 -1.48
C TYR A 457 8.28 6.59 -1.08
N ASN A 458 7.12 6.97 -0.57
CA ASN A 458 6.06 6.02 -0.20
C ASN A 458 5.58 5.22 -1.43
N PHE A 459 5.41 5.87 -2.58
CA PHE A 459 5.13 5.17 -3.85
C PHE A 459 6.21 4.14 -4.18
N CYS A 460 7.48 4.51 -4.05
CA CYS A 460 8.60 3.63 -4.35
C CYS A 460 8.76 2.44 -3.38
N LEU A 461 8.33 2.58 -2.12
CA LEU A 461 8.26 1.47 -1.18
C LEU A 461 7.27 0.39 -1.63
N HIS A 462 6.12 0.79 -2.16
CA HIS A 462 5.09 -0.15 -2.60
C HIS A 462 5.31 -0.70 -4.02
N HIS A 463 6.10 0.02 -4.84
CA HIS A 463 6.29 -0.26 -6.26
C HIS A 463 7.78 -0.39 -6.64
N VAL A 464 8.55 -1.17 -5.88
CA VAL A 464 10.02 -1.26 -5.99
C VAL A 464 10.52 -1.45 -7.44
N THR A 465 9.91 -2.35 -8.21
CA THR A 465 10.30 -2.62 -9.60
C THR A 465 9.89 -1.53 -10.58
N GLN A 466 8.76 -0.86 -10.33
CA GLN A 466 8.16 0.12 -11.24
C GLN A 466 8.66 1.54 -10.98
N CYS A 467 9.08 1.85 -9.74
CA CYS A 467 9.52 3.18 -9.35
C CYS A 467 10.71 3.69 -10.18
N THR A 468 11.71 2.85 -10.41
CA THR A 468 12.94 3.26 -11.14
C THR A 468 12.65 3.69 -12.58
N ASN A 469 11.60 3.12 -13.20
CA ASN A 469 11.20 3.42 -14.57
C ASN A 469 10.00 4.38 -14.65
N HIS A 470 9.49 4.85 -13.52
CA HIS A 470 8.32 5.72 -13.51
C HIS A 470 8.70 7.13 -13.97
N ARG A 471 8.08 7.59 -15.06
CA ARG A 471 8.34 8.91 -15.65
C ARG A 471 8.28 10.03 -14.61
N GLY A 472 7.23 10.06 -13.77
CA GLY A 472 7.11 11.08 -12.74
C GLY A 472 8.29 11.13 -11.77
N VAL A 473 8.83 9.97 -11.37
CA VAL A 473 10.00 9.90 -10.46
C VAL A 473 11.24 10.42 -11.17
N SER A 474 11.47 9.99 -12.41
CA SER A 474 12.57 10.49 -13.25
C SER A 474 12.48 12.00 -13.46
N ASP A 475 11.31 12.54 -13.80
CA ASP A 475 11.08 13.99 -13.99
C ASP A 475 11.44 14.79 -12.71
N LEU A 476 11.08 14.27 -11.53
CA LEU A 476 11.43 14.89 -10.25
C LEU A 476 12.95 14.87 -10.03
N VAL A 477 13.59 13.72 -10.23
CA VAL A 477 15.06 13.60 -10.09
C VAL A 477 15.77 14.56 -11.04
N ASP A 478 15.36 14.62 -12.30
CA ASP A 478 15.93 15.52 -13.30
C ASP A 478 15.77 17.01 -12.90
N SER A 479 14.62 17.38 -12.33
CA SER A 479 14.37 18.73 -11.80
C SER A 479 15.27 19.07 -10.61
N LEU A 480 15.52 18.10 -9.73
CA LEU A 480 16.41 18.24 -8.57
C LEU A 480 17.88 18.34 -9.01
N GLU A 481 18.30 17.47 -9.94
CA GLU A 481 19.64 17.50 -10.54
C GLU A 481 19.91 18.84 -11.22
N THR A 482 18.94 19.38 -11.97
CA THR A 482 19.05 20.70 -12.59
C THR A 482 19.25 21.80 -11.53
N SER A 483 18.53 21.70 -10.41
CA SER A 483 18.65 22.64 -9.28
C SER A 483 20.02 22.55 -8.58
N LEU A 484 20.67 21.37 -8.62
CA LEU A 484 22.02 21.13 -8.10
C LEU A 484 23.15 21.36 -9.13
N GLY A 485 22.84 21.36 -10.42
CA GLY A 485 23.80 21.49 -11.53
C GLY A 485 24.14 22.93 -11.93
N HIS A 486 23.18 23.85 -11.84
CA HIS A 486 23.41 25.29 -12.03
C HIS A 486 24.40 25.98 -11.04
N PRO A 487 24.52 25.55 -9.77
CA PRO A 487 25.38 26.13 -8.73
C PRO A 487 26.90 26.26 -8.93
N LEU A 488 27.52 25.69 -9.96
CA LEU A 488 28.97 25.45 -9.93
C LEU A 488 29.72 25.95 -11.17
N ARG A 489 29.28 27.05 -11.79
CA ARG A 489 30.12 27.79 -12.74
C ARG A 489 31.18 28.57 -11.97
N GLN A 490 32.45 28.24 -12.19
CA GLN A 490 33.55 29.16 -11.91
C GLN A 490 33.32 30.41 -12.77
N SER A 491 33.11 31.57 -12.15
CA SER A 491 33.44 32.83 -12.79
C SER A 491 34.95 32.80 -13.01
N GLN A 492 35.39 32.75 -14.28
CA GLN A 492 36.78 33.02 -14.59
C GLN A 492 37.14 34.40 -14.02
N GLY A 493 38.01 34.44 -13.01
CA GLY A 493 38.70 35.67 -12.58
C GLY A 493 38.25 36.35 -11.28
N ARG A 494 37.29 35.84 -10.49
CA ARG A 494 37.02 36.35 -9.13
C ARG A 494 36.71 35.22 -8.16
N GLU A 495 37.41 35.16 -7.04
CA GLU A 495 37.24 34.21 -5.91
C GLU A 495 35.84 34.23 -5.23
N GLN A 496 34.88 34.98 -5.76
CA GLN A 496 33.49 34.96 -5.31
C GLN A 496 32.65 34.04 -6.19
N ILE A 497 32.29 32.90 -5.63
CA ILE A 497 31.27 31.99 -6.16
C ILE A 497 29.91 32.70 -6.05
N THR A 498 29.39 33.21 -7.16
CA THR A 498 27.99 33.63 -7.24
C THR A 498 27.11 32.41 -7.44
N MET A 499 26.47 32.01 -6.35
CA MET A 499 25.41 31.00 -6.36
C MET A 499 24.23 31.53 -7.22
N SER A 500 24.13 31.11 -8.49
CA SER A 500 22.98 31.48 -9.36
C SER A 500 21.64 30.95 -8.82
N THR A 501 21.71 29.93 -7.97
CA THR A 501 20.59 29.28 -7.27
C THR A 501 20.75 29.55 -5.79
N SER A 502 19.71 30.02 -5.09
CA SER A 502 19.87 30.36 -3.67
C SER A 502 20.33 29.16 -2.83
N PRO A 503 21.20 29.34 -1.82
CA PRO A 503 21.63 28.25 -0.94
C PRO A 503 20.46 27.47 -0.33
N HIS A 504 19.34 28.15 -0.10
CA HIS A 504 18.09 27.54 0.35
C HIS A 504 17.50 26.54 -0.66
N GLN A 505 17.51 26.85 -1.96
CA GLN A 505 17.03 25.93 -3.00
C GLN A 505 17.94 24.70 -3.16
N VAL A 506 19.26 24.89 -3.05
CA VAL A 506 20.22 23.77 -3.05
C VAL A 506 19.95 22.86 -1.85
N LEU A 507 19.81 23.44 -0.66
CA LEU A 507 19.49 22.72 0.58
C LEU A 507 18.18 21.92 0.46
N LEU A 508 17.10 22.55 -0.02
CA LEU A 508 15.82 21.87 -0.24
C LEU A 508 15.94 20.74 -1.25
N SER A 509 16.73 20.90 -2.32
CA SER A 509 16.93 19.88 -3.34
C SER A 509 17.67 18.66 -2.79
N LEU A 510 18.73 18.87 -2.01
CA LEU A 510 19.45 17.80 -1.32
C LEU A 510 18.56 17.03 -0.33
N ARG A 511 17.75 17.76 0.45
CA ARG A 511 16.79 17.15 1.38
C ARG A 511 15.69 16.37 0.66
N ALA A 512 15.20 16.87 -0.47
CA ALA A 512 14.21 16.18 -1.30
C ALA A 512 14.79 14.89 -1.92
N LEU A 513 16.03 14.91 -2.41
CA LEU A 513 16.75 13.71 -2.86
C LEU A 513 16.91 12.69 -1.73
N GLY A 514 17.30 13.15 -0.55
CA GLY A 514 17.42 12.31 0.65
C GLY A 514 16.08 11.72 1.12
N ASN A 515 14.97 12.46 0.93
CA ASN A 515 13.63 11.93 1.18
C ASN A 515 13.26 10.84 0.17
N LEU A 516 13.51 11.08 -1.11
CA LEU A 516 13.18 10.16 -2.20
C LEU A 516 13.94 8.82 -2.07
N GLY A 517 15.21 8.84 -1.62
CA GLY A 517 16.04 7.64 -1.49
C GLY A 517 16.59 7.09 -2.80
N HIS A 518 16.12 7.58 -3.95
CA HIS A 518 16.62 7.23 -5.29
C HIS A 518 17.68 8.20 -5.78
N VAL A 519 18.84 8.22 -5.12
CA VAL A 519 19.91 9.20 -5.39
C VAL A 519 20.96 8.75 -6.41
N THR A 520 20.89 7.52 -6.93
CA THR A 520 21.95 6.91 -7.77
C THR A 520 22.34 7.76 -8.98
N ARG A 521 21.38 8.43 -9.65
CA ARG A 521 21.67 9.31 -10.79
C ARG A 521 22.25 10.67 -10.35
N ALA A 522 21.80 11.17 -9.20
CA ALA A 522 22.18 12.47 -8.66
C ALA A 522 23.51 12.49 -7.88
N VAL A 523 24.12 11.32 -7.63
CA VAL A 523 25.37 11.15 -6.87
C VAL A 523 26.44 12.18 -7.23
N HIS A 524 26.69 12.38 -8.53
CA HIS A 524 27.75 13.28 -8.99
C HIS A 524 27.52 14.72 -8.49
N PHE A 525 26.28 15.18 -8.57
CA PHE A 525 25.89 16.51 -8.11
C PHE A 525 25.93 16.61 -6.58
N ILE A 526 25.47 15.57 -5.87
CA ILE A 526 25.53 15.49 -4.40
C ILE A 526 27.00 15.55 -3.93
N ASN A 527 27.90 14.79 -4.54
CA ASN A 527 29.31 14.78 -4.17
C ASN A 527 29.99 16.13 -4.42
N LYS A 528 29.61 16.85 -5.48
CA LYS A 528 30.09 18.22 -5.70
C LYS A 528 29.62 19.18 -4.59
N CYS A 529 28.42 19.00 -4.06
CA CYS A 529 27.92 19.76 -2.91
C CYS A 529 28.64 19.38 -1.61
N LEU A 530 28.99 18.11 -1.44
CA LEU A 530 29.61 17.54 -0.25
C LEU A 530 31.09 17.92 -0.08
N ILE A 531 31.90 17.74 -1.14
CA ILE A 531 33.37 17.76 -1.06
C ILE A 531 33.96 19.18 -1.15
N ARG A 532 33.27 20.11 -1.81
CA ARG A 532 33.81 21.46 -2.02
C ARG A 532 33.76 22.28 -0.72
N ALA A 533 34.92 22.48 -0.11
CA ALA A 533 35.09 23.27 1.13
C ALA A 533 34.47 24.69 1.08
N PRO A 534 34.46 25.43 -0.05
CA PRO A 534 33.80 26.74 -0.12
C PRO A 534 32.27 26.71 0.01
N ASN A 535 31.63 25.54 -0.09
CA ASN A 535 30.18 25.46 0.09
C ASN A 535 29.81 25.68 1.56
N PRO A 536 28.65 26.33 1.84
CA PRO A 536 28.16 26.48 3.21
C PRO A 536 28.07 25.14 3.93
N LEU A 537 28.45 25.09 5.22
CA LEU A 537 28.46 23.87 6.03
C LEU A 537 27.11 23.11 5.97
N GLY A 538 25.99 23.83 6.12
CA GLY A 538 24.66 23.23 6.05
C GLY A 538 24.32 22.56 4.69
N VAL A 539 24.90 23.05 3.59
CA VAL A 539 24.76 22.40 2.26
C VAL A 539 25.59 21.12 2.21
N ARG A 540 26.82 21.13 2.76
CA ARG A 540 27.69 19.95 2.82
C ARG A 540 27.08 18.85 3.69
N ILE A 541 26.54 19.20 4.86
CA ILE A 541 25.83 18.28 5.76
C ILE A 541 24.61 17.69 5.06
N ALA A 542 23.76 18.53 4.46
CA ALA A 542 22.57 18.05 3.76
C ALA A 542 22.92 17.12 2.58
N ALA A 543 24.08 17.32 1.93
CA ALA A 543 24.57 16.42 0.89
C ALA A 543 24.99 15.06 1.45
N ALA A 544 25.64 15.03 2.62
CA ALA A 544 25.93 13.77 3.32
C ALA A 544 24.62 13.04 3.69
N GLU A 545 23.64 13.77 4.24
CA GLU A 545 22.34 13.23 4.62
C GLU A 545 21.49 12.76 3.44
N SER A 546 21.74 13.24 2.21
CA SER A 546 21.04 12.77 1.01
C SER A 546 21.25 11.26 0.77
N PHE A 547 22.35 10.69 1.25
CA PHE A 547 22.62 9.26 1.12
C PHE A 547 21.86 8.40 2.13
N ARG A 548 21.19 8.99 3.13
CA ARG A 548 20.62 8.26 4.27
C ARG A 548 19.63 7.17 3.89
N ARG A 549 18.89 7.28 2.78
CA ARG A 549 17.89 6.30 2.30
C ARG A 549 18.36 5.49 1.08
N MET A 550 19.62 5.62 0.68
CA MET A 550 20.17 4.88 -0.44
C MET A 550 20.28 3.38 -0.09
N PRO A 551 19.89 2.46 -0.98
CA PRO A 551 20.05 1.01 -0.76
C PRO A 551 21.51 0.64 -0.51
N CYS A 552 21.75 -0.26 0.45
CA CYS A 552 23.10 -0.59 0.93
C CYS A 552 24.00 -1.15 -0.17
N GLU A 553 23.45 -1.92 -1.13
CA GLU A 553 24.18 -2.50 -2.26
C GLU A 553 24.80 -1.42 -3.16
N LYS A 554 24.19 -0.24 -3.19
CA LYS A 554 24.64 0.89 -4.03
C LYS A 554 25.50 1.90 -3.25
N GLN A 555 25.55 1.85 -1.92
CA GLN A 555 26.31 2.81 -1.10
C GLN A 555 27.83 2.64 -1.19
N THR A 556 28.33 1.43 -1.46
CA THR A 556 29.76 1.09 -1.47
C THR A 556 30.62 2.03 -2.33
N LYS A 557 30.08 2.55 -3.43
CA LYS A 557 30.78 3.49 -4.34
C LYS A 557 30.95 4.92 -3.79
N HIS A 558 30.19 5.33 -2.78
CA HIS A 558 30.22 6.69 -2.22
C HIS A 558 30.76 6.76 -0.79
N ARG A 559 30.81 5.59 -0.13
CA ARG A 559 31.40 5.41 1.20
C ARG A 559 32.81 6.01 1.28
N ARG A 560 33.60 5.96 0.21
CA ARG A 560 34.95 6.56 0.17
C ARG A 560 34.96 8.06 0.49
N TYR A 561 34.10 8.86 -0.14
CA TYR A 561 34.08 10.31 0.10
C TYR A 561 33.60 10.66 1.50
N LEU A 562 32.60 9.93 2.00
CA LEU A 562 32.11 10.08 3.38
C LEU A 562 33.17 9.66 4.40
N TRP A 563 33.95 8.62 4.09
CA TRP A 563 35.07 8.18 4.91
C TRP A 563 36.20 9.21 4.97
N GLU A 564 36.60 9.76 3.82
CA GLU A 564 37.61 10.82 3.74
C GLU A 564 37.20 12.05 4.58
N LEU A 565 35.92 12.43 4.57
CA LEU A 565 35.41 13.52 5.41
C LEU A 565 35.39 13.15 6.89
N PHE A 566 34.85 12.00 7.26
CA PHE A 566 34.78 11.51 8.64
C PHE A 566 36.18 11.47 9.31
N THR A 567 37.18 11.01 8.56
CA THR A 567 38.55 10.82 9.05
C THR A 567 39.42 12.08 9.01
N SER A 568 38.94 13.17 8.40
CA SER A 568 39.70 14.41 8.27
C SER A 568 39.57 15.29 9.52
N PRO A 569 40.66 15.55 10.27
CA PRO A 569 40.62 16.41 11.46
C PRO A 569 40.48 17.91 11.11
N ASN A 570 40.59 18.26 9.84
CA ASN A 570 40.43 19.65 9.38
C ASN A 570 38.98 20.01 9.05
N GLU A 571 38.09 19.02 9.03
CA GLU A 571 36.68 19.22 8.75
C GLU A 571 35.90 19.52 10.02
N ASP A 572 34.76 20.18 9.84
CA ASP A 572 33.84 20.51 10.92
C ASP A 572 33.31 19.21 11.59
N PRO A 573 33.28 19.13 12.93
CA PRO A 573 32.82 17.93 13.64
C PRO A 573 31.38 17.53 13.26
N GLU A 574 30.49 18.48 12.96
CA GLU A 574 29.12 18.21 12.53
C GLU A 574 29.09 17.49 11.17
N LEU A 575 29.93 17.92 10.22
CA LEU A 575 30.06 17.26 8.91
C LEU A 575 30.68 15.86 9.03
N ARG A 576 31.66 15.69 9.92
CA ARG A 576 32.28 14.38 10.20
C ARG A 576 31.26 13.40 10.77
N VAL A 577 30.45 13.84 11.73
CA VAL A 577 29.35 13.06 12.32
C VAL A 577 28.29 12.72 11.28
N ALA A 578 27.85 13.70 10.48
CA ALA A 578 26.88 13.46 9.40
C ALA A 578 27.38 12.41 8.39
N SER A 579 28.67 12.45 8.06
CA SER A 579 29.30 11.48 7.17
C SER A 579 29.33 10.07 7.77
N TYR A 580 29.66 9.95 9.06
CA TYR A 580 29.56 8.69 9.79
C TYR A 580 28.13 8.14 9.83
N LEU A 581 27.14 8.96 10.15
CA LEU A 581 25.73 8.56 10.20
C LEU A 581 25.20 8.07 8.85
N ALA A 582 25.65 8.67 7.75
CA ALA A 582 25.30 8.23 6.41
C ALA A 582 25.85 6.83 6.08
N MET A 583 27.02 6.45 6.62
CA MET A 583 27.68 5.16 6.38
C MET A 583 27.20 4.05 7.33
N VAL A 584 27.02 4.34 8.62
CA VAL A 584 26.75 3.32 9.67
C VAL A 584 25.42 2.58 9.50
N ARG A 585 24.49 3.16 8.73
CA ARG A 585 23.22 2.51 8.42
C ARG A 585 23.40 1.16 7.69
N CYS A 586 24.44 1.04 6.88
CA CYS A 586 24.76 -0.16 6.10
C CYS A 586 26.02 -0.86 6.64
N ALA A 587 26.29 -0.70 7.94
CA ALA A 587 27.44 -1.30 8.58
C ALA A 587 27.34 -2.82 8.66
N ASP A 588 28.43 -3.48 8.33
CA ASP A 588 28.73 -4.85 8.71
C ASP A 588 29.80 -4.85 9.81
N SER A 589 30.11 -6.03 10.38
CA SER A 589 31.12 -6.16 11.43
C SER A 589 32.48 -5.61 11.01
N SER A 590 32.85 -5.71 9.73
CA SER A 590 34.14 -5.22 9.23
C SER A 590 34.21 -3.69 9.26
N PHE A 591 33.13 -3.01 8.86
CA PHE A 591 33.06 -1.56 8.92
C PHE A 591 33.05 -1.04 10.36
N VAL A 592 32.32 -1.72 11.26
CA VAL A 592 32.31 -1.31 12.67
C VAL A 592 33.72 -1.37 13.26
N GLN A 593 34.48 -2.41 12.96
CA GLN A 593 35.88 -2.51 13.40
C GLN A 593 36.74 -1.40 12.79
N GLU A 594 36.61 -1.12 11.50
CA GLU A 594 37.33 -0.03 10.82
C GLU A 594 37.08 1.34 11.49
N VAL A 595 35.82 1.62 11.85
CA VAL A 595 35.42 2.83 12.58
C VAL A 595 36.05 2.86 13.97
N LEU A 596 35.96 1.76 14.73
CA LEU A 596 36.52 1.67 16.08
C LEU A 596 38.03 1.86 16.08
N ASP A 597 38.75 1.23 15.16
CA ASP A 597 40.19 1.37 14.99
C ASP A 597 40.58 2.83 14.73
N HIS A 598 39.83 3.51 13.86
CA HIS A 598 40.09 4.91 13.56
C HIS A 598 39.82 5.82 14.77
N VAL A 599 38.66 5.64 15.43
CA VAL A 599 38.26 6.45 16.59
C VAL A 599 39.17 6.21 17.81
N ASN A 600 39.70 5.00 17.98
CA ASN A 600 40.69 4.72 19.02
C ASN A 600 42.02 5.45 18.74
N LYS A 601 42.44 5.55 17.47
CA LYS A 601 43.64 6.29 17.05
C LYS A 601 43.52 7.81 17.20
N MET A 602 42.31 8.38 17.20
CA MET A 602 42.08 9.80 17.48
C MET A 602 42.62 10.23 18.85
N ALA A 603 42.78 9.30 19.80
CA ALA A 603 43.27 9.57 21.15
C ALA A 603 44.78 9.78 21.27
N HIS A 604 45.58 9.36 20.28
CA HIS A 604 47.05 9.28 20.41
C HIS A 604 47.81 10.53 19.94
N LYS A 605 47.11 11.61 19.58
CA LYS A 605 47.75 12.88 19.17
C LYS A 605 47.78 13.95 20.27
N ASP A 606 47.40 13.61 21.50
CA ASP A 606 47.66 14.44 22.69
C ASP A 606 49.03 14.09 23.27
N GLY A 607 50.09 14.64 22.70
CA GLY A 607 51.46 14.43 23.16
C GLY A 607 52.34 15.65 22.92
N GLY A 608 52.23 16.65 23.81
CA GLY A 608 53.14 17.80 23.84
C GLY A 608 52.55 19.05 24.45
N PHE A 609 52.31 19.06 25.77
CA PHE A 609 52.16 20.30 26.52
C PHE A 609 53.54 20.97 26.60
N GLU A 610 53.88 21.84 25.64
CA GLU A 610 54.93 22.84 25.86
C GLU A 610 54.32 24.03 26.61
N ASN A 611 54.80 24.22 27.83
CA ASN A 611 54.45 25.33 28.71
C ASN A 611 55.08 26.62 28.14
N LYS A 612 54.36 27.37 27.32
CA LYS A 612 54.69 28.78 27.03
C LYS A 612 53.50 29.67 27.38
N GLY A 613 53.80 30.62 28.26
CA GLY A 613 52.85 31.37 29.07
C GLY A 613 51.85 32.23 28.31
N LYS A 614 50.82 32.61 29.06
CA LYS A 614 49.93 33.77 28.91
C LYS A 614 49.88 34.39 27.51
N ASP A 615 49.16 33.74 26.61
CA ASP A 615 48.28 34.39 25.64
C ASP A 615 47.31 33.33 25.10
N ARG A 616 46.02 33.47 25.42
CA ARG A 616 44.96 32.52 25.05
C ARG A 616 44.61 32.68 23.57
N LYS A 617 45.51 32.26 22.67
CA LYS A 617 45.18 31.93 21.28
C LYS A 617 45.04 30.42 21.20
N GLU A 618 43.82 29.93 20.96
CA GLU A 618 43.59 28.53 20.60
C GLU A 618 44.49 28.20 19.39
N THR A 619 45.52 27.38 19.62
CA THR A 619 46.40 26.93 18.55
C THR A 619 45.61 26.00 17.64
N LYS A 620 45.92 25.99 16.33
CA LYS A 620 45.29 25.07 15.35
C LYS A 620 45.39 23.60 15.76
N VAL A 621 46.31 23.24 16.65
CA VAL A 621 46.47 21.89 17.23
C VAL A 621 45.38 21.61 18.27
N GLY A 622 45.08 22.55 19.17
CA GLY A 622 44.02 22.40 20.17
C GLY A 622 42.61 22.33 19.58
N ALA A 623 42.34 23.08 18.51
CA ALA A 623 41.05 23.00 17.80
C ALA A 623 40.80 21.64 17.13
N LYS A 624 41.85 20.99 16.59
CA LYS A 624 41.74 19.65 16.00
C LYS A 624 41.54 18.56 17.05
N ALA A 625 42.28 18.64 18.15
CA ALA A 625 42.12 17.71 19.28
C ALA A 625 40.70 17.78 19.87
N LYS A 626 40.13 18.99 19.97
CA LYS A 626 38.74 19.20 20.39
C LYS A 626 37.73 18.57 19.41
N SER A 627 37.88 18.82 18.11
CA SER A 627 37.04 18.19 17.07
C SER A 627 37.11 16.66 17.11
N ASP A 628 38.31 16.09 17.24
CA ASP A 628 38.51 14.64 17.37
C ASP A 628 37.84 14.08 18.64
N ALA A 629 37.91 14.78 19.77
CA ALA A 629 37.24 14.38 21.00
C ALA A 629 35.70 14.38 20.87
N GLU A 630 35.12 15.41 20.23
CA GLU A 630 33.67 15.52 19.99
C GLU A 630 33.17 14.38 19.09
N VAL A 631 33.84 14.14 17.96
CA VAL A 631 33.49 13.05 17.03
C VAL A 631 33.63 11.68 17.70
N LYS A 632 34.72 11.46 18.44
CA LYS A 632 34.94 10.22 19.20
C LYS A 632 33.84 9.95 20.21
N ALA A 633 33.49 10.96 21.02
CA ALA A 633 32.44 10.85 22.02
C ALA A 633 31.09 10.48 21.39
N PHE A 634 30.73 11.14 20.28
CA PHE A 634 29.50 10.84 19.55
C PHE A 634 29.48 9.39 19.05
N VAL A 635 30.51 8.96 18.30
CA VAL A 635 30.56 7.62 17.69
C VAL A 635 30.49 6.54 18.77
N TYR A 636 31.24 6.69 19.86
CA TYR A 636 31.24 5.71 20.94
C TYR A 636 29.85 5.60 21.60
N SER A 637 29.25 6.74 21.94
CA SER A 637 27.90 6.77 22.53
C SER A 637 26.84 6.15 21.60
N HIS A 638 26.93 6.41 20.30
CA HIS A 638 26.00 5.89 19.30
C HIS A 638 26.08 4.36 19.18
N LEU A 639 27.29 3.80 19.09
CA LEU A 639 27.49 2.35 19.04
C LEU A 639 27.06 1.64 20.32
N VAL A 640 27.37 2.21 21.50
CA VAL A 640 26.92 1.66 22.79
C VAL A 640 25.40 1.63 22.89
N ASN A 641 24.72 2.70 22.47
CA ASN A 641 23.26 2.75 22.46
C ASN A 641 22.64 1.70 21.52
N PHE A 642 23.29 1.37 20.40
CA PHE A 642 22.81 0.28 19.53
C PHE A 642 22.90 -1.09 20.17
N ARG A 643 23.92 -1.39 20.99
CA ARG A 643 24.02 -2.69 21.69
C ARG A 643 22.83 -2.97 22.61
N ALA A 644 22.23 -1.91 23.16
CA ALA A 644 21.05 -1.99 24.03
C ALA A 644 19.71 -2.05 23.28
N THR A 645 19.69 -2.02 21.94
CA THR A 645 18.42 -1.98 21.19
C THR A 645 17.68 -3.33 21.21
N SER A 646 16.41 -3.29 21.61
CA SER A 646 15.46 -4.40 21.44
C SER A 646 14.67 -4.31 20.12
N SER A 647 14.89 -3.26 19.32
CA SER A 647 14.17 -3.08 18.06
C SER A 647 14.51 -4.18 17.04
N PRO A 648 13.53 -4.88 16.46
CA PRO A 648 13.78 -5.92 15.47
C PRO A 648 14.50 -5.39 14.22
N HIS A 649 14.24 -4.14 13.82
CA HIS A 649 14.86 -3.49 12.65
C HIS A 649 16.36 -3.21 12.80
N LYS A 650 16.90 -3.31 14.02
CA LYS A 650 18.28 -2.95 14.34
C LYS A 650 19.10 -4.15 14.79
N GLN A 651 18.55 -5.38 14.76
CA GLN A 651 19.25 -6.55 15.27
C GLN A 651 20.49 -6.89 14.43
N THR A 652 20.43 -6.81 13.09
CA THR A 652 21.61 -7.03 12.24
C THR A 652 22.75 -6.05 12.55
N LEU A 653 22.42 -4.77 12.75
CA LEU A 653 23.40 -3.76 13.13
C LEU A 653 23.92 -3.99 14.56
N ARG A 654 23.05 -4.41 15.48
CA ARG A 654 23.43 -4.78 16.84
C ARG A 654 24.38 -5.98 16.86
N GLU A 655 24.13 -7.00 16.05
CA GLU A 655 24.99 -8.18 15.89
C GLU A 655 26.34 -7.82 15.27
N ALA A 656 26.36 -6.81 14.40
CA ALA A 656 27.58 -6.28 13.81
C ALA A 656 28.45 -5.46 14.79
N ILE A 657 27.88 -4.92 15.88
CA ILE A 657 28.53 -4.03 16.87
C ILE A 657 28.93 -4.77 18.15
#